data_AF-A0A818L118-F1
#
_entry.id   AF-A0A818L118-F1
#
_cell.length_a   1.000
_cell.length_b   1.000
_cell.length_c   1.000
_cell.angle_alpha   90.00
_cell.angle_beta   90.00
_cell.angle_gamma   90.00
#
_symmetry.space_group_name_H-M   'P 1'
#
loop_
_entity.id
_entity.type
_entity.pdbx_description
1 polymer ?
#
loop_
_entity_poly.entity_id
_entity_poly.type
_entity_poly.pdbx_seq_one_letter_code
_entity_poly.pdbx_strand_id
1 'polypeptide(L)'
;MLFSKILTSRSVTSYHVINNISRTLQHQTSTRKSTETYPTQNRKPKFDSIHFEESVKPYAEDVTLENQYEKLSNMILPLASFSYDEQLKIKQDMIEQSFDQIGRAILWDKRIDNQVLKYVEFQQGPFCHVEPIIPSPLIEHYRSKDDLSCGFGVDGQKTVGFYISPLNNKAFPNTLCISPTHLKSMKPKHLLVTKHFDQFLKQHPLSVSENTNVIKKDQYWRTMTLKSNVDDHLMMIVVVHPQSLSKSEIDQMKKDLVNYFTDGPGRECEVNSIYFQLCTQNRFTSEENPFELIHGDEYIYEVYNDKKFRISPESFLQVNQKGAEVIYRSTLDHTQIDENTILLDIGSGIGVNSILASSTAKKVYAIDPLTMCIEDGKFNAKLNGCQDNIEWICGFAEVHLHRILKKIGELHGNNTRIVAIINPSRYSLTNNIISALRGLSSIQQILYVLCKTDKQIMHNFYELAAGERSKLKQIGGPLIPTNIYPVDLLPHTTHTEFIVKSYSNQSMASINDDSYESIGLVKPEVYVYVIPPRQSATRKHRAADWKLESPNFICRLKIISKGEKCLIRLEDRNTGGHFATCPVESYPSIAVENVEDSTRYFVVRVQNDNGQQAFLGIGFNDRSDSFDFNVALQDHFKYLKQAKQIEHEAEQTANNPSHQQQPKLDLSFKEGQTIKINLKSSLPGDEQTKKTVKNANESIVPGILPPPPGSLIPKLTPPPGSIVPKLTPPPISTNPKIAPPAPSSSSSSTTTATTAAATNNNSSVHSDLSWMQF
;
A
#
# COMPACT_ATOMS: atom_id res chain seq x y z
N MET A 1 -10.90 -37.87 -27.34
CA MET A 1 -10.34 -36.70 -28.02
C MET A 1 -10.29 -35.45 -27.13
N LEU A 2 -11.36 -35.05 -26.42
CA LEU A 2 -11.29 -33.87 -25.52
C LEU A 2 -10.22 -34.02 -24.42
N PHE A 3 -10.21 -35.17 -23.74
CA PHE A 3 -9.33 -35.49 -22.60
C PHE A 3 -7.81 -35.42 -22.91
N SER A 4 -7.40 -35.57 -24.17
CA SER A 4 -5.98 -35.63 -24.56
C SER A 4 -5.38 -34.29 -25.00
N LYS A 5 -6.14 -33.18 -24.92
CA LYS A 5 -5.66 -31.83 -25.26
C LYS A 5 -5.19 -31.00 -24.06
N ILE A 6 -5.29 -31.53 -22.83
CA ILE A 6 -5.15 -30.77 -21.58
C ILE A 6 -3.77 -30.96 -20.90
N LEU A 7 -3.02 -32.01 -21.26
CA LEU A 7 -1.95 -32.57 -20.41
C LEU A 7 -0.50 -32.16 -20.76
N THR A 8 -0.25 -31.06 -21.49
CA THR A 8 1.10 -30.76 -22.01
C THR A 8 1.59 -29.31 -21.83
N SER A 9 2.10 -28.96 -20.64
CA SER A 9 3.29 -28.08 -20.54
C SER A 9 4.00 -28.10 -19.16
N ARG A 10 5.30 -28.43 -19.22
CA ARG A 10 6.39 -28.03 -18.30
C ARG A 10 6.41 -28.57 -16.85
N SER A 11 7.57 -28.34 -16.22
CA SER A 11 8.15 -29.06 -15.09
C SER A 11 8.52 -28.12 -13.95
N VAL A 12 8.57 -28.65 -12.73
CA VAL A 12 8.98 -27.94 -11.51
C VAL A 12 10.13 -28.70 -10.82
N THR A 13 11.04 -27.97 -10.18
CA THR A 13 12.00 -28.50 -9.18
C THR A 13 11.92 -27.65 -7.93
N SER A 14 11.98 -28.31 -6.77
CA SER A 14 11.62 -27.75 -5.47
C SER A 14 12.83 -27.48 -4.57
N TYR A 15 12.64 -26.64 -3.54
CA TYR A 15 13.54 -26.55 -2.38
C TYR A 15 12.89 -27.13 -1.12
N HIS A 16 13.70 -27.34 -0.07
CA HIS A 16 13.26 -27.87 1.22
C HIS A 16 13.85 -27.10 2.41
N VAL A 17 13.12 -27.19 3.52
CA VAL A 17 13.22 -26.39 4.74
C VAL A 17 14.33 -26.90 5.66
N ILE A 18 14.96 -26.02 6.48
CA ILE A 18 15.07 -26.19 7.94
C ILE A 18 15.70 -24.98 8.68
N ASN A 19 15.09 -24.68 9.82
CA ASN A 19 15.38 -23.69 10.87
C ASN A 19 16.85 -23.43 11.22
N ASN A 20 17.15 -22.19 11.66
CA ASN A 20 17.80 -21.93 12.97
C ASN A 20 17.91 -20.43 13.35
N ILE A 21 16.84 -19.84 13.91
CA ILE A 21 16.96 -18.60 14.72
C ILE A 21 16.18 -18.75 16.03
N SER A 22 16.93 -18.81 17.15
CA SER A 22 16.39 -18.69 18.51
C SER A 22 17.43 -18.11 19.44
N ARG A 23 17.32 -16.79 19.71
CA ARG A 23 17.73 -16.12 20.97
C ARG A 23 17.39 -14.62 21.00
N THR A 24 17.28 -13.94 19.85
CA THR A 24 17.05 -12.48 19.82
C THR A 24 15.58 -12.04 19.98
N LEU A 25 14.61 -12.90 19.61
CA LEU A 25 13.18 -12.55 19.62
C LEU A 25 12.49 -12.64 21.00
N GLN A 26 13.19 -13.12 22.03
CA GLN A 26 12.57 -13.59 23.28
C GLN A 26 12.01 -12.50 24.22
N HIS A 27 11.98 -11.23 23.80
CA HIS A 27 11.50 -10.11 24.62
C HIS A 27 10.23 -9.39 24.13
N GLN A 28 9.66 -9.74 22.96
CA GLN A 28 8.40 -9.13 22.48
C GLN A 28 7.34 -10.11 21.91
N THR A 29 7.58 -11.43 21.88
CA THR A 29 6.59 -12.40 21.38
C THR A 29 5.75 -13.04 22.48
N SER A 30 4.76 -12.30 23.02
CA SER A 30 3.71 -12.93 23.85
C SER A 30 2.49 -13.32 23.01
N THR A 31 2.29 -14.63 22.84
CA THR A 31 0.97 -15.26 22.66
C THR A 31 -0.02 -14.63 21.65
N ARG A 32 0.23 -14.80 20.34
CA ARG A 32 -0.77 -14.51 19.28
C ARG A 32 -1.83 -15.63 19.27
N LYS A 33 -3.04 -15.37 19.80
CA LYS A 33 -4.25 -16.19 19.53
C LYS A 33 -5.10 -15.47 18.49
N SER A 34 -5.24 -16.03 17.30
CA SER A 34 -5.98 -15.43 16.18
C SER A 34 -7.51 -15.66 16.28
N THR A 35 -8.10 -15.35 17.45
CA THR A 35 -9.54 -15.40 17.70
C THR A 35 -9.95 -14.36 18.78
N GLU A 36 -9.69 -13.08 18.54
CA GLU A 36 -10.31 -11.99 19.32
C GLU A 36 -11.19 -11.14 18.39
N THR A 37 -12.50 -11.18 18.62
CA THR A 37 -13.44 -10.21 18.06
C THR A 37 -13.08 -8.80 18.54
N TYR A 38 -13.08 -7.82 17.64
CA TYR A 38 -12.71 -6.42 17.92
C TYR A 38 -13.22 -5.92 19.29
N PRO A 39 -12.34 -5.73 20.29
CA PRO A 39 -12.77 -5.45 21.65
C PRO A 39 -13.30 -4.03 21.79
N THR A 40 -14.44 -3.88 22.47
CA THR A 40 -15.09 -2.60 22.79
C THR A 40 -14.33 -1.81 23.86
N GLN A 41 -13.11 -1.37 23.52
CA GLN A 41 -12.22 -0.68 24.45
C GLN A 41 -12.69 0.77 24.72
N ASN A 42 -12.97 1.07 26.00
CA ASN A 42 -13.34 2.40 26.49
C ASN A 42 -12.20 3.44 26.46
N ARG A 43 -11.10 3.19 25.74
CA ARG A 43 -9.97 4.11 25.55
C ARG A 43 -9.59 4.13 24.07
N LYS A 44 -9.25 5.32 23.55
CA LYS A 44 -8.79 5.48 22.17
C LYS A 44 -7.50 4.68 21.95
N PRO A 45 -7.39 3.85 20.90
CA PRO A 45 -6.13 3.24 20.50
C PRO A 45 -5.06 4.32 20.32
N LYS A 46 -3.87 4.09 20.89
CA LYS A 46 -2.69 4.84 20.46
C LYS A 46 -2.31 4.35 19.06
N PHE A 47 -2.10 5.30 18.16
CA PHE A 47 -1.32 5.04 16.96
C PHE A 47 0.10 5.52 17.22
N ASP A 48 0.93 4.58 17.63
CA ASP A 48 2.37 4.77 17.75
C ASP A 48 2.95 4.28 16.43
N SER A 49 3.19 5.24 15.51
CA SER A 49 3.61 5.00 14.13
C SER A 49 4.83 4.08 14.05
N ILE A 50 4.71 2.95 13.35
CA ILE A 50 5.72 1.88 13.29
C ILE A 50 6.89 2.25 12.37
N HIS A 51 7.59 3.32 12.73
CA HIS A 51 8.87 3.67 12.13
C HIS A 51 9.97 2.82 12.75
N PHE A 52 10.70 2.08 11.91
CA PHE A 52 12.04 1.61 12.30
C PHE A 52 13.02 2.80 12.48
N GLU A 53 12.67 3.96 11.93
CA GLU A 53 13.28 5.29 12.15
C GLU A 53 13.11 5.83 13.60
N GLU A 54 12.90 4.99 14.61
CA GLU A 54 13.04 5.39 16.04
C GLU A 54 13.82 4.39 16.91
N SER A 55 14.57 3.45 16.30
CA SER A 55 15.71 2.81 16.99
C SER A 55 16.89 2.41 16.10
N VAL A 56 17.25 3.26 15.12
CA VAL A 56 18.68 3.49 14.86
C VAL A 56 19.25 4.06 16.15
N LYS A 57 19.70 3.18 17.06
CA LYS A 57 20.39 3.62 18.27
C LYS A 57 21.59 4.42 17.80
N PRO A 58 21.79 5.64 18.34
CA PRO A 58 22.92 6.45 17.95
C PRO A 58 24.20 5.67 18.17
N TYR A 59 25.07 5.60 17.14
CA TYR A 59 26.36 4.96 17.26
C TYR A 59 27.12 5.62 18.42
N ALA A 60 27.32 4.86 19.50
CA ALA A 60 28.04 5.29 20.69
C ALA A 60 29.58 5.30 20.48
N GLU A 61 30.01 4.92 19.29
CA GLU A 61 31.39 4.82 18.84
C GLU A 61 31.61 5.79 17.67
N ASP A 62 32.72 6.51 17.69
CA ASP A 62 33.10 7.43 16.62
C ASP A 62 33.27 6.73 15.25
N VAL A 63 33.10 7.50 14.18
CA VAL A 63 33.32 7.04 12.80
C VAL A 63 34.81 7.13 12.48
N THR A 64 35.42 6.00 12.12
CA THR A 64 36.86 5.87 11.85
C THR A 64 37.11 5.39 10.42
N LEU A 65 38.36 5.46 9.95
CA LEU A 65 38.73 5.04 8.59
C LEU A 65 38.42 3.56 8.32
N GLU A 66 38.46 2.73 9.36
CA GLU A 66 38.20 1.30 9.32
C GLU A 66 36.69 0.98 9.34
N ASN A 67 35.90 1.69 10.16
CA ASN A 67 34.48 1.36 10.38
C ASN A 67 33.48 2.19 9.53
N GLN A 68 33.94 3.24 8.84
CA GLN A 68 33.08 4.18 8.09
C GLN A 68 32.13 3.50 7.10
N TYR A 69 32.60 2.49 6.35
CA TYR A 69 31.80 1.83 5.32
C TYR A 69 30.74 0.89 5.92
N GLU A 70 31.04 0.25 7.05
CA GLU A 70 30.08 -0.58 7.78
C GLU A 70 28.98 0.30 8.38
N LYS A 71 29.36 1.40 9.05
CA LYS A 71 28.41 2.38 9.61
C LYS A 71 27.55 3.03 8.54
N LEU A 72 28.12 3.33 7.36
CA LEU A 72 27.36 3.80 6.19
C LEU A 72 26.36 2.74 5.68
N SER A 73 26.82 1.50 5.50
CA SER A 73 25.96 0.41 5.02
C SER A 73 24.83 0.10 6.00
N ASN A 74 25.10 0.06 7.30
CA ASN A 74 24.09 -0.17 8.33
C ASN A 74 23.08 0.99 8.45
N MET A 75 23.47 2.23 8.09
CA MET A 75 22.58 3.39 8.09
C MET A 75 21.64 3.41 6.88
N ILE A 76 22.16 3.14 5.67
CA ILE A 76 21.39 3.24 4.41
C ILE A 76 20.70 1.91 4.06
N LEU A 77 21.35 0.80 4.36
CA LEU A 77 20.91 -0.57 4.03
C LEU A 77 20.82 -1.43 5.32
N PRO A 78 19.98 -1.06 6.31
CA PRO A 78 19.92 -1.72 7.63
C PRO A 78 19.55 -3.22 7.61
N LEU A 79 19.04 -3.74 6.48
CA LEU A 79 18.74 -5.17 6.29
C LEU A 79 19.75 -5.88 5.36
N ALA A 80 20.88 -5.24 5.01
CA ALA A 80 21.91 -5.80 4.11
C ALA A 80 22.58 -7.10 4.60
N SER A 81 22.51 -7.37 5.90
CA SER A 81 23.05 -8.54 6.59
C SER A 81 22.09 -9.74 6.64
N PHE A 82 20.81 -9.56 6.28
CA PHE A 82 19.80 -10.61 6.28
C PHE A 82 19.66 -11.26 4.89
N SER A 83 19.28 -12.54 4.83
CA SER A 83 18.93 -13.18 3.56
C SER A 83 17.67 -12.54 2.98
N TYR A 84 17.48 -12.63 1.65
CA TYR A 84 16.41 -11.86 1.00
C TYR A 84 15.00 -12.29 1.45
N ASP A 85 14.79 -13.58 1.70
CA ASP A 85 13.52 -14.10 2.26
C ASP A 85 13.23 -13.55 3.67
N GLU A 86 14.27 -13.33 4.50
CA GLU A 86 14.12 -12.69 5.80
C GLU A 86 13.79 -11.20 5.67
N GLN A 87 14.39 -10.49 4.70
CA GLN A 87 14.06 -9.09 4.42
C GLN A 87 12.59 -8.94 4.00
N LEU A 88 12.12 -9.78 3.06
CA LEU A 88 10.72 -9.82 2.62
C LEU A 88 9.78 -10.10 3.79
N LYS A 89 10.12 -11.07 4.65
CA LYS A 89 9.33 -11.39 5.83
C LYS A 89 9.25 -10.23 6.82
N ILE A 90 10.37 -9.56 7.11
CA ILE A 90 10.41 -8.38 7.99
C ILE A 90 9.48 -7.28 7.45
N LYS A 91 9.52 -7.02 6.13
CA LYS A 91 8.65 -6.04 5.47
C LYS A 91 7.17 -6.44 5.54
N GLN A 92 6.84 -7.71 5.31
CA GLN A 92 5.48 -8.24 5.44
C GLN A 92 4.94 -8.04 6.87
N ASP A 93 5.67 -8.50 7.88
CA ASP A 93 5.29 -8.39 9.29
C ASP A 93 5.09 -6.90 9.70
N MET A 94 5.94 -6.00 9.23
CA MET A 94 5.82 -4.54 9.48
C MET A 94 4.57 -3.91 8.86
N ILE A 95 4.19 -4.31 7.64
CA ILE A 95 3.03 -3.74 6.93
C ILE A 95 1.72 -4.29 7.51
N GLU A 96 1.66 -5.59 7.80
CA GLU A 96 0.53 -6.19 8.53
C GLU A 96 0.30 -5.49 9.87
N GLN A 97 1.36 -5.30 10.67
CA GLN A 97 1.26 -4.64 11.97
C GLN A 97 0.82 -3.17 11.83
N SER A 98 1.32 -2.46 10.81
CA SER A 98 0.98 -1.05 10.57
C SER A 98 -0.48 -0.88 10.16
N PHE A 99 -0.98 -1.70 9.25
CA PHE A 99 -2.37 -1.62 8.79
C PHE A 99 -3.38 -2.17 9.79
N ASP A 100 -3.01 -3.14 10.63
CA ASP A 100 -3.82 -3.53 11.78
C ASP A 100 -3.93 -2.39 12.82
N GLN A 101 -2.86 -1.64 13.09
CA GLN A 101 -2.96 -0.43 13.92
C GLN A 101 -3.85 0.65 13.30
N ILE A 102 -3.69 0.94 11.99
CA ILE A 102 -4.53 1.90 11.26
C ILE A 102 -6.00 1.46 11.32
N GLY A 103 -6.30 0.20 11.02
CA GLY A 103 -7.64 -0.37 11.05
C GLY A 103 -8.29 -0.27 12.43
N ARG A 104 -7.58 -0.67 13.49
CA ARG A 104 -8.07 -0.53 14.88
C ARG A 104 -8.28 0.92 15.30
N ALA A 105 -7.43 1.86 14.85
CA ALA A 105 -7.58 3.29 15.12
C ALA A 105 -8.77 3.92 14.36
N ILE A 106 -9.02 3.48 13.13
CA ILE A 106 -10.17 3.89 12.30
C ILE A 106 -11.48 3.36 12.90
N LEU A 107 -11.60 2.03 13.08
CA LEU A 107 -12.83 1.37 13.53
C LEU A 107 -13.30 1.80 14.93
N TRP A 108 -12.42 2.37 15.76
CA TRP A 108 -12.78 2.94 17.05
C TRP A 108 -13.51 4.31 16.94
N ASP A 109 -13.36 5.04 15.84
CA ASP A 109 -13.92 6.39 15.71
C ASP A 109 -15.42 6.35 15.36
N LYS A 110 -16.25 6.96 16.23
CA LYS A 110 -17.72 7.03 16.11
C LYS A 110 -18.23 7.83 14.89
N ARG A 111 -17.32 8.27 14.02
CA ARG A 111 -17.59 8.96 12.76
C ARG A 111 -17.44 8.07 11.52
N ILE A 112 -16.94 6.84 11.66
CA ILE A 112 -16.89 5.86 10.55
C ILE A 112 -18.30 5.48 10.08
N ASP A 113 -18.43 5.20 8.78
CA ASP A 113 -19.71 4.83 8.19
C ASP A 113 -20.15 3.43 8.62
N ASN A 114 -21.46 3.25 8.88
CA ASN A 114 -22.03 1.95 9.22
C ASN A 114 -21.83 0.90 8.12
N GLN A 115 -21.66 1.31 6.85
CA GLN A 115 -21.34 0.44 5.73
C GLN A 115 -19.92 -0.13 5.83
N VAL A 116 -18.96 0.66 6.32
CA VAL A 116 -17.58 0.21 6.57
C VAL A 116 -17.56 -0.79 7.71
N LEU A 117 -18.33 -0.53 8.79
CA LEU A 117 -18.46 -1.47 9.91
C LEU A 117 -19.05 -2.81 9.45
N LYS A 118 -20.17 -2.77 8.71
CA LYS A 118 -20.81 -3.98 8.13
C LYS A 118 -19.88 -4.76 7.20
N TYR A 119 -19.05 -4.08 6.40
CA TYR A 119 -18.06 -4.73 5.56
C TYR A 119 -17.04 -5.52 6.38
N VAL A 120 -16.47 -4.92 7.44
CA VAL A 120 -15.49 -5.60 8.29
C VAL A 120 -16.13 -6.73 9.11
N GLU A 121 -17.36 -6.55 9.60
CA GLU A 121 -18.15 -7.61 10.25
C GLU A 121 -18.40 -8.79 9.30
N PHE A 122 -18.76 -8.53 8.03
CA PHE A 122 -18.99 -9.54 7.01
C PHE A 122 -17.71 -10.31 6.61
N GLN A 123 -16.58 -9.62 6.47
CA GLN A 123 -15.29 -10.24 6.12
C GLN A 123 -14.72 -11.13 7.24
N GLN A 124 -15.20 -10.99 8.49
CA GLN A 124 -14.71 -11.72 9.68
C GLN A 124 -13.18 -11.62 9.86
N GLY A 125 -12.58 -10.50 9.44
CA GLY A 125 -11.14 -10.37 9.24
C GLY A 125 -10.60 -8.96 9.54
N PRO A 126 -9.36 -8.65 9.10
CA PRO A 126 -8.76 -7.32 9.27
C PRO A 126 -9.52 -6.26 8.47
N PHE A 127 -9.38 -4.99 8.89
CA PHE A 127 -9.98 -3.82 8.24
C PHE A 127 -9.69 -3.73 6.73
N CYS A 128 -8.51 -4.19 6.30
CA CYS A 128 -8.07 -4.30 4.93
C CYS A 128 -7.15 -5.53 4.83
N HIS A 129 -7.22 -6.30 3.74
CA HIS A 129 -6.37 -7.48 3.57
C HIS A 129 -4.96 -7.08 3.10
N VAL A 130 -3.91 -7.60 3.72
CA VAL A 130 -2.52 -7.42 3.25
C VAL A 130 -2.11 -8.67 2.49
N GLU A 131 -1.87 -8.52 1.20
CA GLU A 131 -1.41 -9.57 0.31
C GLU A 131 0.07 -9.89 0.57
N PRO A 132 0.60 -11.04 0.10
CA PRO A 132 2.02 -11.33 0.17
C PRO A 132 2.85 -10.31 -0.61
N ILE A 133 3.92 -9.81 0.01
CA ILE A 133 4.86 -8.86 -0.61
C ILE A 133 5.45 -9.40 -1.92
N ILE A 134 5.33 -8.59 -2.96
CA ILE A 134 5.88 -8.87 -4.28
C ILE A 134 7.38 -8.55 -4.26
N PRO A 135 8.27 -9.51 -4.52
CA PRO A 135 9.72 -9.31 -4.46
C PRO A 135 10.23 -8.42 -5.59
N SER A 136 11.37 -7.78 -5.36
CA SER A 136 12.09 -7.02 -6.37
C SER A 136 12.74 -7.96 -7.39
N PRO A 137 12.67 -7.68 -8.71
CA PRO A 137 13.37 -8.48 -9.72
C PRO A 137 14.90 -8.32 -9.68
N LEU A 138 15.41 -7.30 -8.97
CA LEU A 138 16.83 -7.00 -8.82
C LEU A 138 17.12 -6.49 -7.40
N ILE A 139 18.02 -7.18 -6.68
CA ILE A 139 18.27 -6.96 -5.24
C ILE A 139 19.54 -6.18 -4.93
N GLU A 140 20.55 -6.25 -5.79
CA GLU A 140 21.80 -5.49 -5.70
C GLU A 140 21.98 -4.69 -6.99
N HIS A 141 22.72 -3.58 -6.93
CA HIS A 141 23.00 -2.65 -8.03
C HIS A 141 21.74 -2.06 -8.72
N TYR A 142 20.62 -1.99 -8.01
CA TYR A 142 19.34 -1.56 -8.57
C TYR A 142 19.16 -0.04 -8.68
N ARG A 143 19.98 0.79 -8.00
CA ARG A 143 19.76 2.24 -7.93
C ARG A 143 20.05 2.94 -9.26
N SER A 144 18.98 3.42 -9.90
CA SER A 144 18.98 4.27 -11.09
C SER A 144 19.21 5.75 -10.78
N LYS A 145 19.03 6.16 -9.52
CA LYS A 145 19.29 7.52 -9.04
C LYS A 145 19.96 7.52 -7.66
N ASP A 146 21.06 8.25 -7.56
CA ASP A 146 21.79 8.48 -6.31
C ASP A 146 22.05 9.98 -6.12
N ASP A 147 21.61 10.53 -4.98
CA ASP A 147 21.81 11.94 -4.60
C ASP A 147 22.95 12.04 -3.59
N LEU A 148 24.16 12.33 -4.06
CA LEU A 148 25.36 12.36 -3.25
C LEU A 148 25.69 13.80 -2.81
N SER A 149 26.22 13.94 -1.61
CA SER A 149 26.69 15.21 -1.06
C SER A 149 28.21 15.35 -1.19
N CYS A 150 28.69 16.59 -1.28
CA CYS A 150 30.11 16.94 -1.28
C CYS A 150 30.46 17.53 0.10
N GLY A 151 31.40 16.93 0.80
CA GLY A 151 31.84 17.36 2.14
C GLY A 151 33.19 16.78 2.53
N PHE A 152 33.53 16.81 3.82
CA PHE A 152 34.83 16.30 4.29
C PHE A 152 34.76 14.86 4.79
N GLY A 153 35.70 14.02 4.36
CA GLY A 153 35.86 12.64 4.81
C GLY A 153 36.50 12.51 6.20
N VAL A 154 36.60 11.28 6.70
CA VAL A 154 37.25 10.96 7.98
C VAL A 154 38.75 11.28 7.96
N ASP A 155 39.37 11.27 6.78
CA ASP A 155 40.75 11.70 6.50
C ASP A 155 40.92 13.23 6.39
N GLY A 156 39.83 14.00 6.54
CA GLY A 156 39.82 15.45 6.32
C GLY A 156 39.94 15.88 4.86
N GLN A 157 39.89 14.94 3.90
CA GLN A 157 39.92 15.27 2.47
C GLN A 157 38.53 15.65 1.96
N LYS A 158 38.49 16.33 0.81
CA LYS A 158 37.25 16.60 0.07
C LYS A 158 36.71 15.27 -0.49
N THR A 159 35.48 14.92 -0.18
CA THR A 159 34.86 13.62 -0.50
C THR A 159 33.46 13.84 -1.06
N VAL A 160 33.02 12.93 -1.92
CA VAL A 160 31.62 12.82 -2.37
C VAL A 160 31.01 11.50 -1.93
N GLY A 161 29.78 11.57 -1.41
CA GLY A 161 29.09 10.42 -0.82
C GLY A 161 27.94 10.84 0.10
N PHE A 162 27.71 10.09 1.17
CA PHE A 162 26.59 10.34 2.09
C PHE A 162 27.07 10.92 3.41
N TYR A 163 26.26 11.78 4.02
CA TYR A 163 26.55 12.41 5.30
C TYR A 163 26.18 11.50 6.49
N ILE A 164 27.10 11.33 7.43
CA ILE A 164 26.89 10.67 8.73
C ILE A 164 27.19 11.67 9.85
N SER A 165 26.32 11.73 10.86
CA SER A 165 26.50 12.56 12.06
C SER A 165 26.82 11.67 13.27
N PRO A 166 28.02 11.76 13.87
CA PRO A 166 28.29 11.20 15.20
C PRO A 166 27.39 11.85 16.26
N LEU A 167 27.13 11.16 17.38
CA LEU A 167 26.31 11.74 18.46
C LEU A 167 27.10 12.19 19.69
N ASN A 168 26.59 13.27 20.29
CA ASN A 168 26.91 13.74 21.63
C ASN A 168 28.37 14.14 21.93
N ASN A 169 29.23 14.31 20.92
CA ASN A 169 30.58 14.81 21.15
C ASN A 169 30.70 16.34 20.90
N LYS A 170 30.68 17.13 21.97
CA LYS A 170 30.92 18.59 21.90
C LYS A 170 32.32 18.98 21.42
N ALA A 171 33.26 18.04 21.31
CA ALA A 171 34.59 18.27 20.73
C ALA A 171 34.62 18.20 19.20
N PHE A 172 33.65 17.55 18.55
CA PHE A 172 33.61 17.35 17.09
C PHE A 172 32.24 17.72 16.52
N PRO A 173 32.02 18.98 16.08
CA PRO A 173 30.72 19.47 15.63
C PRO A 173 30.40 19.14 14.16
N ASN A 174 31.16 18.26 13.51
CA ASN A 174 31.15 18.10 12.05
C ASN A 174 30.40 16.85 11.59
N THR A 175 29.57 17.02 10.56
CA THR A 175 29.00 15.93 9.77
C THR A 175 30.08 15.40 8.80
N LEU A 176 30.27 14.09 8.74
CA LEU A 176 31.30 13.45 7.91
C LEU A 176 30.69 12.94 6.61
N CYS A 177 31.36 13.16 5.47
CA CYS A 177 30.95 12.66 4.16
C CYS A 177 31.69 11.36 3.83
N ILE A 178 30.96 10.24 3.78
CA ILE A 178 31.53 8.91 3.57
C ILE A 178 31.25 8.44 2.14
N SER A 179 32.30 8.05 1.42
CA SER A 179 32.21 7.57 0.04
C SER A 179 31.43 6.24 -0.05
N PRO A 180 30.53 6.06 -1.03
CA PRO A 180 29.58 4.94 -1.05
C PRO A 180 30.14 3.63 -1.63
N THR A 181 31.47 3.49 -1.76
CA THR A 181 32.18 2.41 -2.48
C THR A 181 31.74 0.98 -2.19
N HIS A 182 31.12 0.74 -1.02
CA HIS A 182 30.68 -0.59 -0.55
C HIS A 182 29.15 -0.76 -0.50
N LEU A 183 28.36 0.21 -0.99
CA LEU A 183 26.89 0.14 -0.97
C LEU A 183 26.35 -0.79 -2.06
N LYS A 184 25.87 -1.96 -1.64
CA LYS A 184 25.24 -2.99 -2.48
C LYS A 184 24.14 -2.49 -3.43
N SER A 185 23.43 -1.42 -3.06
CA SER A 185 22.31 -0.89 -3.84
C SER A 185 22.73 -0.05 -5.05
N MET A 186 23.92 0.56 -5.04
CA MET A 186 24.40 1.45 -6.10
C MET A 186 25.00 0.68 -7.28
N LYS A 187 24.79 1.19 -8.50
CA LYS A 187 25.37 0.62 -9.73
C LYS A 187 26.90 0.76 -9.80
N PRO A 188 27.63 -0.19 -10.39
CA PRO A 188 29.08 -0.07 -10.61
C PRO A 188 29.48 1.21 -11.37
N LYS A 189 28.74 1.62 -12.41
CA LYS A 189 29.01 2.87 -13.14
C LYS A 189 28.84 4.12 -12.26
N HIS A 190 27.85 4.14 -11.37
CA HIS A 190 27.68 5.23 -10.39
C HIS A 190 28.83 5.28 -9.38
N LEU A 191 29.30 4.13 -8.89
CA LEU A 191 30.45 4.05 -7.98
C LEU A 191 31.75 4.51 -8.66
N LEU A 192 31.94 4.16 -9.94
CA LEU A 192 33.08 4.63 -10.75
C LEU A 192 33.09 6.16 -10.91
N VAL A 193 31.95 6.75 -11.27
CA VAL A 193 31.80 8.21 -11.39
C VAL A 193 32.05 8.90 -10.05
N THR A 194 31.57 8.31 -8.95
CA THR A 194 31.78 8.84 -7.59
C THR A 194 33.26 8.84 -7.20
N LYS A 195 34.00 7.76 -7.50
CA LYS A 195 35.47 7.68 -7.35
C LYS A 195 36.19 8.75 -8.17
N HIS A 196 35.74 9.03 -9.38
CA HIS A 196 36.34 10.06 -10.24
C HIS A 196 36.01 11.48 -9.80
N PHE A 197 34.78 11.75 -9.36
CA PHE A 197 34.40 13.05 -8.83
C PHE A 197 35.11 13.34 -7.49
N ASP A 198 35.34 12.33 -6.64
CA ASP A 198 36.19 12.41 -5.45
C ASP A 198 37.63 12.83 -5.79
N GLN A 199 38.25 12.21 -6.80
CA GLN A 199 39.58 12.59 -7.29
C GLN A 199 39.62 14.01 -7.86
N PHE A 200 38.60 14.40 -8.65
CA PHE A 200 38.44 15.75 -9.18
C PHE A 200 38.33 16.79 -8.05
N LEU A 201 37.45 16.56 -7.05
CA LEU A 201 37.30 17.45 -5.90
C LEU A 201 38.63 17.65 -5.14
N LYS A 202 39.39 16.56 -4.91
CA LYS A 202 40.68 16.59 -4.22
C LYS A 202 41.75 17.39 -4.97
N GLN A 203 41.70 17.43 -6.30
CA GLN A 203 42.62 18.20 -7.15
C GLN A 203 42.16 19.65 -7.36
N HIS A 204 40.85 19.89 -7.40
CA HIS A 204 40.26 21.20 -7.67
C HIS A 204 40.51 22.19 -6.49
N PRO A 205 40.84 23.47 -6.73
CA PRO A 205 41.17 24.40 -5.65
C PRO A 205 39.98 24.69 -4.71
N LEU A 206 38.81 25.05 -5.28
CA LEU A 206 37.63 25.45 -4.50
C LEU A 206 37.10 24.35 -3.55
N SER A 207 36.58 24.76 -2.39
CA SER A 207 36.19 23.85 -1.30
C SER A 207 34.77 23.29 -1.42
N VAL A 208 34.50 22.26 -0.61
CA VAL A 208 33.22 21.58 -0.42
C VAL A 208 32.44 22.16 0.76
N SER A 209 31.14 21.85 0.87
CA SER A 209 30.31 22.25 2.03
C SER A 209 30.62 21.43 3.28
N GLU A 210 30.59 22.04 4.47
CA GLU A 210 30.71 21.28 5.74
C GLU A 210 29.38 20.68 6.23
N ASN A 211 28.23 21.19 5.75
CA ASN A 211 26.91 20.75 6.18
C ASN A 211 25.86 21.06 5.10
N THR A 212 24.75 20.30 5.06
CA THR A 212 23.64 20.55 4.14
C THR A 212 22.92 21.88 4.42
N ASN A 213 22.85 22.29 5.69
CA ASN A 213 21.99 23.36 6.18
C ASN A 213 22.69 24.72 6.39
N VAL A 214 24.02 24.74 6.54
CA VAL A 214 24.77 25.99 6.79
C VAL A 214 26.01 26.03 5.89
N ILE A 215 25.95 26.89 4.88
CA ILE A 215 27.07 27.14 3.96
C ILE A 215 27.95 28.22 4.58
N LYS A 216 29.17 27.87 4.96
CA LYS A 216 30.17 28.84 5.45
C LYS A 216 30.84 29.54 4.27
N LYS A 217 31.52 30.66 4.52
CA LYS A 217 32.33 31.35 3.51
C LYS A 217 33.34 30.39 2.86
N ASP A 218 33.58 30.55 1.57
CA ASP A 218 34.58 29.83 0.77
C ASP A 218 34.29 28.31 0.56
N GLN A 219 33.00 27.93 0.53
CA GLN A 219 32.49 26.56 0.33
C GLN A 219 31.48 26.50 -0.84
N TYR A 220 31.80 25.75 -1.89
CA TYR A 220 31.13 25.89 -3.19
C TYR A 220 30.42 24.61 -3.65
N TRP A 221 31.13 23.47 -3.71
CA TRP A 221 30.52 22.20 -4.15
C TRP A 221 29.53 21.68 -3.10
N ARG A 222 28.27 21.42 -3.50
CA ARG A 222 27.20 20.95 -2.59
C ARG A 222 26.84 19.48 -2.78
N THR A 223 26.41 19.10 -3.98
CA THR A 223 25.88 17.77 -4.29
C THR A 223 26.21 17.36 -5.72
N MET A 224 26.24 16.05 -5.94
CA MET A 224 26.26 15.41 -7.24
C MET A 224 25.13 14.38 -7.28
N THR A 225 24.13 14.60 -8.13
CA THR A 225 23.09 13.60 -8.42
C THR A 225 23.47 12.84 -9.68
N LEU A 226 23.45 11.52 -9.61
CA LEU A 226 23.60 10.64 -10.77
C LEU A 226 22.23 10.05 -11.13
N LYS A 227 21.90 10.02 -12.43
CA LYS A 227 20.78 9.26 -13.01
C LYS A 227 21.29 8.36 -14.13
N SER A 228 20.83 7.11 -14.20
CA SER A 228 21.08 6.23 -15.35
C SER A 228 19.84 5.45 -15.77
N ASN A 229 19.74 5.10 -17.06
CA ASN A 229 18.72 4.18 -17.55
C ASN A 229 19.15 2.71 -17.36
N VAL A 230 18.36 1.73 -17.83
CA VAL A 230 18.76 0.30 -17.78
C VAL A 230 19.99 -0.06 -18.62
N ASP A 231 20.32 0.75 -19.65
CA ASP A 231 21.50 0.59 -20.52
C ASP A 231 22.74 1.36 -20.01
N ASP A 232 22.69 1.87 -18.77
CA ASP A 232 23.73 2.69 -18.15
C ASP A 232 24.11 3.99 -18.92
N HIS A 233 23.20 4.52 -19.75
CA HIS A 233 23.27 5.90 -20.23
C HIS A 233 23.15 6.84 -19.04
N LEU A 234 24.16 7.68 -18.82
CA LEU A 234 24.42 8.35 -17.54
C LEU A 234 24.32 9.88 -17.62
N MET A 235 23.46 10.45 -16.79
CA MET A 235 23.32 11.89 -16.55
C MET A 235 23.89 12.24 -15.17
N MET A 236 24.92 13.10 -15.14
CA MET A 236 25.50 13.68 -13.94
C MET A 236 25.00 15.12 -13.76
N ILE A 237 24.52 15.46 -12.57
CA ILE A 237 23.97 16.77 -12.22
C ILE A 237 24.76 17.29 -11.01
N VAL A 238 25.46 18.42 -11.15
CA VAL A 238 26.32 18.97 -10.10
C VAL A 238 25.80 20.31 -9.61
N VAL A 239 25.61 20.44 -8.29
CA VAL A 239 25.05 21.65 -7.66
C VAL A 239 26.15 22.40 -6.90
N VAL A 240 26.26 23.69 -7.16
CA VAL A 240 27.28 24.59 -6.61
C VAL A 240 26.64 25.84 -6.01
N HIS A 241 27.09 26.27 -4.83
CA HIS A 241 26.74 27.59 -4.29
C HIS A 241 27.74 28.64 -4.84
N PRO A 242 27.27 29.69 -5.56
CA PRO A 242 28.18 30.65 -6.19
C PRO A 242 28.93 31.54 -5.19
N GLN A 243 28.40 31.76 -3.98
CA GLN A 243 28.88 32.75 -3.01
C GLN A 243 29.26 34.10 -3.67
N SER A 244 30.55 34.43 -3.69
CA SER A 244 31.15 35.63 -4.26
C SER A 244 32.03 35.35 -5.48
N LEU A 245 31.92 34.17 -6.11
CA LEU A 245 32.63 33.87 -7.35
C LEU A 245 32.17 34.81 -8.47
N SER A 246 33.11 35.30 -9.25
CA SER A 246 32.80 35.96 -10.52
C SER A 246 32.26 34.94 -11.54
N LYS A 247 31.56 35.46 -12.56
CA LYS A 247 31.12 34.62 -13.68
C LYS A 247 32.30 33.89 -14.36
N SER A 248 33.48 34.51 -14.44
CA SER A 248 34.65 33.88 -15.07
C SER A 248 35.20 32.70 -14.28
N GLU A 249 35.07 32.69 -12.94
CA GLU A 249 35.45 31.56 -12.11
C GLU A 249 34.44 30.41 -12.24
N ILE A 250 33.15 30.72 -12.24
CA ILE A 250 32.07 29.75 -12.48
C ILE A 250 32.21 29.11 -13.88
N ASP A 251 32.44 29.92 -14.90
CA ASP A 251 32.65 29.45 -16.28
C ASP A 251 33.98 28.70 -16.45
N GLN A 252 34.92 28.80 -15.49
CA GLN A 252 36.12 27.95 -15.43
C GLN A 252 35.82 26.63 -14.71
N MET A 253 35.12 26.63 -13.57
CA MET A 253 34.68 25.40 -12.87
C MET A 253 33.95 24.44 -13.81
N LYS A 254 33.05 24.98 -14.65
CA LYS A 254 32.32 24.19 -15.66
C LYS A 254 33.26 23.53 -16.66
N LYS A 255 34.24 24.27 -17.19
CA LYS A 255 35.24 23.75 -18.14
C LYS A 255 36.11 22.69 -17.48
N ASP A 256 36.61 22.94 -16.28
CA ASP A 256 37.47 22.00 -15.56
C ASP A 256 36.73 20.69 -15.26
N LEU A 257 35.45 20.77 -14.88
CA LEU A 257 34.58 19.60 -14.71
C LEU A 257 34.35 18.85 -16.02
N VAL A 258 33.98 19.53 -17.11
CA VAL A 258 33.77 18.88 -18.43
C VAL A 258 35.07 18.23 -18.90
N ASN A 259 36.16 18.99 -18.98
CA ASN A 259 37.47 18.50 -19.42
C ASN A 259 37.93 17.26 -18.64
N TYR A 260 37.69 17.20 -17.32
CA TYR A 260 38.06 16.04 -16.51
C TYR A 260 37.30 14.76 -16.92
N PHE A 261 36.02 14.87 -17.29
CA PHE A 261 35.17 13.74 -17.67
C PHE A 261 35.09 13.46 -19.18
N THR A 262 35.55 14.37 -20.06
CA THR A 262 35.62 14.15 -21.52
C THR A 262 37.00 13.70 -21.98
N ASP A 263 38.06 14.39 -21.52
CA ASP A 263 39.42 14.26 -22.05
C ASP A 263 40.44 13.84 -20.97
N GLY A 264 40.11 14.09 -19.71
CA GLY A 264 40.90 13.73 -18.53
C GLY A 264 40.62 12.32 -17.99
N PRO A 265 41.09 12.02 -16.75
CA PRO A 265 40.97 10.68 -16.16
C PRO A 265 39.53 10.19 -15.99
N GLY A 266 38.56 11.08 -15.85
CA GLY A 266 37.13 10.75 -15.71
C GLY A 266 36.50 10.19 -16.98
N ARG A 267 37.18 10.22 -18.13
CA ARG A 267 36.67 9.70 -19.41
C ARG A 267 36.21 8.24 -19.35
N GLU A 268 36.82 7.39 -18.51
CA GLU A 268 36.38 5.99 -18.32
C GLU A 268 34.98 5.85 -17.69
N CYS A 269 34.39 6.95 -17.21
CA CYS A 269 33.03 6.98 -16.67
C CYS A 269 31.93 7.02 -17.74
N GLU A 270 32.26 7.36 -19.00
CA GLU A 270 31.31 7.47 -20.12
C GLU A 270 30.01 8.21 -19.75
N VAL A 271 30.15 9.47 -19.31
CA VAL A 271 29.03 10.33 -18.88
C VAL A 271 28.35 10.92 -20.13
N ASN A 272 27.09 10.58 -20.37
CA ASN A 272 26.32 11.04 -21.53
C ASN A 272 25.82 12.47 -21.39
N SER A 273 25.56 12.95 -20.17
CA SER A 273 25.07 14.31 -19.89
C SER A 273 25.75 14.89 -18.66
N ILE A 274 26.27 16.11 -18.74
CA ILE A 274 26.73 16.87 -17.58
C ILE A 274 25.88 18.14 -17.45
N TYR A 275 25.14 18.21 -16.35
CA TYR A 275 24.34 19.34 -15.91
C TYR A 275 24.99 20.06 -14.74
N PHE A 276 24.86 21.38 -14.71
CA PHE A 276 25.38 22.25 -13.68
C PHE A 276 24.27 23.16 -13.16
N GLN A 277 24.19 23.34 -11.84
CA GLN A 277 23.18 24.19 -11.21
C GLN A 277 23.82 25.10 -10.17
N LEU A 278 23.69 26.41 -10.38
CA LEU A 278 23.97 27.39 -9.33
C LEU A 278 22.81 27.43 -8.36
N CYS A 279 23.10 27.42 -7.06
CA CYS A 279 22.08 27.28 -6.03
C CYS A 279 22.42 28.17 -4.82
N THR A 280 21.61 29.20 -4.57
CA THR A 280 21.88 30.20 -3.52
C THR A 280 21.24 29.92 -2.16
N GLN A 281 20.32 28.94 -2.06
CA GLN A 281 19.49 28.66 -0.87
C GLN A 281 19.38 27.16 -0.57
N ASN A 282 18.83 26.78 0.58
CA ASN A 282 18.62 25.36 0.95
C ASN A 282 17.30 24.77 0.41
N ARG A 283 16.40 25.62 -0.05
CA ARG A 283 15.18 25.26 -0.79
C ARG A 283 15.05 26.26 -1.94
N PHE A 284 14.66 25.78 -3.11
CA PHE A 284 14.53 26.54 -4.34
C PHE A 284 13.71 25.74 -5.35
N THR A 285 13.12 26.38 -6.34
CA THR A 285 12.61 25.69 -7.55
C THR A 285 13.64 25.73 -8.67
N SER A 286 13.47 24.85 -9.66
CA SER A 286 14.18 24.92 -10.94
C SER A 286 13.88 26.19 -11.74
N GLU A 287 12.68 26.76 -11.60
CA GLU A 287 12.32 28.06 -12.18
C GLU A 287 13.17 29.21 -11.60
N GLU A 288 13.53 29.14 -10.31
CA GLU A 288 14.42 30.11 -9.66
C GLU A 288 15.91 29.86 -9.96
N ASN A 289 16.31 28.58 -10.14
CA ASN A 289 17.70 28.16 -10.33
C ASN A 289 17.74 27.02 -11.38
N PRO A 290 17.76 27.32 -12.69
CA PRO A 290 17.63 26.30 -13.75
C PRO A 290 18.87 25.40 -13.87
N PHE A 291 18.65 24.21 -14.42
CA PHE A 291 19.71 23.25 -14.76
C PHE A 291 20.35 23.62 -16.10
N GLU A 292 21.63 23.97 -16.09
CA GLU A 292 22.42 24.30 -17.28
C GLU A 292 23.08 23.04 -17.84
N LEU A 293 22.72 22.64 -19.07
CA LEU A 293 23.43 21.57 -19.80
C LEU A 293 24.80 22.11 -20.23
N ILE A 294 25.89 21.57 -19.68
CA ILE A 294 27.26 22.00 -20.00
C ILE A 294 28.03 20.98 -20.86
N HIS A 295 27.56 19.74 -20.97
CA HIS A 295 28.07 18.74 -21.92
C HIS A 295 27.03 17.66 -22.24
N GLY A 296 27.03 17.17 -23.49
CA GLY A 296 26.34 15.94 -23.87
C GLY A 296 24.85 16.07 -24.18
N ASP A 297 24.10 14.99 -23.96
CA ASP A 297 22.68 14.86 -24.28
C ASP A 297 21.79 15.60 -23.26
N GLU A 298 20.69 16.20 -23.72
CA GLU A 298 19.72 16.90 -22.86
C GLU A 298 18.83 15.94 -22.05
N TYR A 299 18.64 14.70 -22.52
CA TYR A 299 17.74 13.72 -21.91
C TYR A 299 18.30 12.30 -22.00
N ILE A 300 18.14 11.52 -20.92
CA ILE A 300 18.23 10.05 -21.00
C ILE A 300 16.84 9.46 -21.28
N TYR A 301 16.78 8.20 -21.70
CA TYR A 301 15.53 7.52 -22.01
C TYR A 301 15.41 6.17 -21.31
N GLU A 302 14.23 5.89 -20.76
CA GLU A 302 13.90 4.63 -20.09
C GLU A 302 12.82 3.85 -20.85
N VAL A 303 12.72 2.53 -20.64
CA VAL A 303 11.69 1.68 -21.22
C VAL A 303 10.92 0.92 -20.13
N TYR A 304 9.60 1.05 -20.11
CA TYR A 304 8.69 0.25 -19.29
C TYR A 304 7.62 -0.38 -20.19
N ASN A 305 7.45 -1.71 -20.15
CA ASN A 305 6.51 -2.49 -20.98
C ASN A 305 6.49 -2.02 -22.46
N ASP A 306 7.66 -2.04 -23.11
CA ASP A 306 7.87 -1.63 -24.52
C ASP A 306 7.53 -0.16 -24.87
N LYS A 307 7.18 0.68 -23.87
CA LYS A 307 6.98 2.12 -24.03
C LYS A 307 8.22 2.89 -23.58
N LYS A 308 8.65 3.88 -24.38
CA LYS A 308 9.88 4.68 -24.16
C LYS A 308 9.57 6.04 -23.54
N PHE A 309 10.31 6.44 -22.51
CA PHE A 309 10.06 7.65 -21.73
C PHE A 309 11.31 8.53 -21.70
N ARG A 310 11.16 9.80 -22.08
CA ARG A 310 12.15 10.89 -21.89
C ARG A 310 12.26 11.21 -20.41
N ILE A 311 13.50 11.32 -19.93
CA ILE A 311 13.85 11.63 -18.54
C ILE A 311 14.74 12.88 -18.51
N SER A 312 14.25 13.92 -17.86
CA SER A 312 14.91 15.22 -17.70
C SER A 312 15.64 15.32 -16.35
N PRO A 313 16.50 16.34 -16.11
CA PRO A 313 17.23 16.50 -14.84
C PRO A 313 16.34 16.52 -13.59
N GLU A 314 15.14 17.11 -13.70
CA GLU A 314 14.18 17.22 -12.60
C GLU A 314 13.20 16.05 -12.50
N SER A 315 12.96 15.31 -13.59
CA SER A 315 11.92 14.28 -13.65
C SER A 315 12.15 13.21 -12.57
N PHE A 316 11.26 13.14 -11.59
CA PHE A 316 11.31 12.12 -10.55
C PHE A 316 10.95 10.75 -11.16
N LEU A 317 11.91 9.83 -11.11
CA LEU A 317 11.76 8.40 -11.37
C LEU A 317 11.86 7.61 -10.06
N GLN A 318 11.17 6.47 -10.00
CA GLN A 318 11.43 5.49 -8.96
C GLN A 318 12.88 4.97 -9.08
N VAL A 319 13.61 4.93 -7.96
CA VAL A 319 15.06 4.69 -7.97
C VAL A 319 15.45 3.23 -8.24
N ASN A 320 14.49 2.30 -8.33
CA ASN A 320 14.70 0.94 -8.82
C ASN A 320 13.81 0.73 -10.04
N GLN A 321 14.38 0.71 -11.25
CA GLN A 321 13.62 0.57 -12.50
C GLN A 321 12.81 -0.73 -12.55
N LYS A 322 13.39 -1.85 -12.11
CA LYS A 322 12.73 -3.17 -12.21
C LYS A 322 11.69 -3.37 -11.11
N GLY A 323 11.89 -2.80 -9.93
CA GLY A 323 10.82 -2.66 -8.93
C GLY A 323 9.70 -1.71 -9.39
N ALA A 324 10.02 -0.63 -10.10
CA ALA A 324 9.02 0.30 -10.64
C ALA A 324 8.14 -0.36 -11.72
N GLU A 325 8.73 -1.14 -12.63
CA GLU A 325 8.02 -1.94 -13.64
C GLU A 325 7.00 -2.89 -12.99
N VAL A 326 7.34 -3.50 -11.84
CA VAL A 326 6.41 -4.30 -11.03
C VAL A 326 5.28 -3.45 -10.43
N ILE A 327 5.57 -2.27 -9.87
CA ILE A 327 4.53 -1.36 -9.33
C ILE A 327 3.57 -0.89 -10.43
N TYR A 328 4.08 -0.44 -11.57
CA TYR A 328 3.25 0.02 -12.68
C TYR A 328 2.35 -1.10 -13.21
N ARG A 329 2.91 -2.30 -13.41
CA ARG A 329 2.14 -3.47 -13.85
C ARG A 329 1.09 -3.88 -12.82
N SER A 330 1.45 -4.06 -11.54
CA SER A 330 0.51 -4.42 -10.48
C SER A 330 -0.60 -3.37 -10.32
N THR A 331 -0.28 -2.07 -10.38
CA THR A 331 -1.28 -1.00 -10.33
C THR A 331 -2.30 -1.15 -11.46
N LEU A 332 -1.84 -1.37 -12.70
CA LEU A 332 -2.73 -1.55 -13.86
C LEU A 332 -3.51 -2.87 -13.80
N ASP A 333 -2.87 -4.00 -13.46
CA ASP A 333 -3.51 -5.30 -13.27
C ASP A 333 -4.66 -5.19 -12.24
N HIS A 334 -4.46 -4.45 -11.14
CA HIS A 334 -5.49 -4.24 -10.11
C HIS A 334 -6.53 -3.15 -10.47
N THR A 335 -6.27 -2.26 -11.44
CA THR A 335 -7.30 -1.37 -12.02
C THR A 335 -8.30 -2.12 -12.89
N GLN A 336 -7.89 -3.24 -13.49
CA GLN A 336 -8.66 -4.03 -14.45
C GLN A 336 -9.17 -3.19 -15.65
N ILE A 337 -8.43 -2.17 -16.10
CA ILE A 337 -8.86 -1.22 -17.15
C ILE A 337 -9.29 -1.94 -18.45
N ASP A 338 -10.40 -1.46 -19.03
CA ASP A 338 -11.05 -1.94 -20.25
C ASP A 338 -11.45 -0.75 -21.17
N GLU A 339 -11.96 -1.05 -22.37
CA GLU A 339 -12.39 -0.05 -23.37
C GLU A 339 -13.64 0.75 -22.96
N ASN A 340 -14.26 0.42 -21.83
CA ASN A 340 -15.37 1.16 -21.22
C ASN A 340 -14.92 2.01 -20.01
N THR A 341 -13.63 1.96 -19.65
CA THR A 341 -13.08 2.57 -18.44
C THR A 341 -12.31 3.85 -18.73
N ILE A 342 -12.59 4.89 -17.93
CA ILE A 342 -11.80 6.12 -17.88
C ILE A 342 -10.87 6.08 -16.67
N LEU A 343 -9.58 6.35 -16.93
CA LEU A 343 -8.56 6.52 -15.89
C LEU A 343 -8.38 7.99 -15.55
N LEU A 344 -8.38 8.30 -14.25
CA LEU A 344 -7.85 9.53 -13.68
C LEU A 344 -6.48 9.23 -13.04
N ASP A 345 -5.39 9.75 -13.61
CA ASP A 345 -4.02 9.56 -13.11
C ASP A 345 -3.58 10.83 -12.38
N ILE A 346 -3.56 10.80 -11.04
CA ILE A 346 -3.41 11.97 -10.16
C ILE A 346 -2.02 11.96 -9.51
N GLY A 347 -1.23 13.00 -9.81
CA GLY A 347 0.21 13.00 -9.58
C GLY A 347 0.92 12.16 -10.64
N SER A 348 0.49 12.29 -11.90
CA SER A 348 0.93 11.43 -13.00
C SER A 348 2.42 11.56 -13.35
N GLY A 349 3.07 12.68 -12.99
CA GLY A 349 4.44 12.98 -13.37
C GLY A 349 4.62 12.96 -14.89
N ILE A 350 5.64 12.25 -15.37
CA ILE A 350 5.87 12.01 -16.81
C ILE A 350 4.87 11.01 -17.44
N GLY A 351 3.86 10.58 -16.68
CA GLY A 351 2.68 9.81 -17.09
C GLY A 351 2.95 8.36 -17.51
N VAL A 352 3.76 7.62 -16.75
CA VAL A 352 4.00 6.19 -17.01
C VAL A 352 2.69 5.40 -16.95
N ASN A 353 1.91 5.51 -15.87
CA ASN A 353 0.57 4.90 -15.77
C ASN A 353 -0.35 5.36 -16.91
N SER A 354 -0.43 6.67 -17.14
CA SER A 354 -1.25 7.25 -18.21
C SER A 354 -0.95 6.66 -19.60
N ILE A 355 0.32 6.53 -19.97
CA ILE A 355 0.74 6.04 -21.29
C ILE A 355 0.56 4.53 -21.40
N LEU A 356 0.87 3.76 -20.34
CA LEU A 356 0.63 2.32 -20.32
C LEU A 356 -0.87 1.97 -20.38
N ALA A 357 -1.73 2.71 -19.66
CA ALA A 357 -3.18 2.53 -19.71
C ALA A 357 -3.81 2.97 -21.05
N SER A 358 -3.19 3.90 -21.77
CA SER A 358 -3.78 4.55 -22.95
C SER A 358 -4.07 3.63 -24.15
N SER A 359 -3.51 2.42 -24.19
CA SER A 359 -3.84 1.42 -25.22
C SER A 359 -5.14 0.68 -24.97
N THR A 360 -5.64 0.71 -23.73
CA THR A 360 -6.80 -0.10 -23.29
C THR A 360 -7.95 0.77 -22.77
N ALA A 361 -7.65 1.88 -22.08
CA ALA A 361 -8.66 2.77 -21.52
C ALA A 361 -9.47 3.52 -22.59
N LYS A 362 -10.76 3.72 -22.32
CA LYS A 362 -11.67 4.58 -23.10
C LYS A 362 -11.19 6.03 -23.23
N LYS A 363 -10.59 6.55 -22.16
CA LYS A 363 -9.91 7.85 -22.08
C LYS A 363 -9.01 7.88 -20.85
N VAL A 364 -7.91 8.61 -20.91
CA VAL A 364 -7.08 8.94 -19.75
C VAL A 364 -7.10 10.45 -19.49
N TYR A 365 -7.23 10.85 -18.23
CA TYR A 365 -7.01 12.22 -17.76
C TYR A 365 -5.80 12.23 -16.82
N ALA A 366 -4.71 12.85 -17.28
CA ALA A 366 -3.45 12.94 -16.55
C ALA A 366 -3.34 14.30 -15.86
N ILE A 367 -3.21 14.31 -14.53
CA ILE A 367 -3.19 15.52 -13.70
C ILE A 367 -1.89 15.58 -12.90
N ASP A 368 -1.13 16.66 -13.05
CA ASP A 368 0.08 16.93 -12.27
C ASP A 368 0.23 18.45 -12.06
N PRO A 369 0.67 18.92 -10.88
CA PRO A 369 0.87 20.35 -10.64
C PRO A 369 2.10 20.93 -11.35
N LEU A 370 3.07 20.12 -11.80
CA LEU A 370 4.33 20.59 -12.38
C LEU A 370 4.24 20.68 -13.91
N THR A 371 4.41 21.89 -14.47
CA THR A 371 4.35 22.16 -15.92
C THR A 371 5.28 21.26 -16.72
N MET A 372 6.53 21.12 -16.29
CA MET A 372 7.52 20.25 -16.95
C MET A 372 7.10 18.77 -16.93
N CYS A 373 6.48 18.25 -15.85
CA CYS A 373 5.98 16.87 -15.84
C CYS A 373 4.90 16.65 -16.91
N ILE A 374 4.01 17.64 -17.09
CA ILE A 374 3.00 17.65 -18.15
C ILE A 374 3.61 17.78 -19.55
N GLU A 375 4.75 18.45 -19.71
CA GLU A 375 5.47 18.58 -20.99
C GLU A 375 6.26 17.32 -21.36
N ASP A 376 7.00 16.73 -20.41
CA ASP A 376 7.57 15.38 -20.52
C ASP A 376 6.48 14.36 -20.85
N GLY A 377 5.36 14.41 -20.16
CA GLY A 377 4.20 13.56 -20.39
C GLY A 377 3.63 13.67 -21.80
N LYS A 378 3.39 14.88 -22.30
CA LYS A 378 2.94 15.12 -23.69
C LYS A 378 3.97 14.63 -24.72
N PHE A 379 5.26 14.87 -24.47
CA PHE A 379 6.35 14.38 -25.33
C PHE A 379 6.36 12.84 -25.37
N ASN A 380 6.28 12.20 -24.20
CA ASN A 380 6.25 10.75 -24.05
C ASN A 380 4.99 10.13 -24.69
N ALA A 381 3.83 10.77 -24.57
CA ALA A 381 2.61 10.31 -25.23
C ALA A 381 2.78 10.33 -26.75
N LYS A 382 3.35 11.41 -27.31
CA LYS A 382 3.65 11.51 -28.74
C LYS A 382 4.71 10.50 -29.20
N LEU A 383 5.77 10.30 -28.42
CA LEU A 383 6.83 9.31 -28.68
C LEU A 383 6.30 7.88 -28.77
N ASN A 384 5.23 7.57 -28.02
CA ASN A 384 4.63 6.24 -27.92
C ASN A 384 3.38 6.03 -28.79
N GLY A 385 2.98 7.03 -29.59
CA GLY A 385 1.76 7.01 -30.42
C GLY A 385 0.44 7.13 -29.64
N CYS A 386 0.49 7.64 -28.42
CA CYS A 386 -0.59 7.63 -27.42
C CYS A 386 -1.25 9.01 -27.19
N GLN A 387 -0.81 10.06 -27.90
CA GLN A 387 -1.19 11.45 -27.61
C GLN A 387 -2.69 11.74 -27.62
N ASP A 388 -3.47 11.12 -28.49
CA ASP A 388 -4.89 11.47 -28.68
C ASP A 388 -5.80 10.90 -27.59
N ASN A 389 -5.39 9.83 -26.91
CA ASN A 389 -6.20 9.20 -25.85
C ASN A 389 -5.99 9.82 -24.45
N ILE A 390 -4.97 10.67 -24.27
CA ILE A 390 -4.60 11.26 -22.98
C ILE A 390 -4.89 12.76 -22.95
N GLU A 391 -5.77 13.21 -22.05
CA GLU A 391 -5.98 14.63 -21.76
C GLU A 391 -5.09 15.09 -20.61
N TRP A 392 -4.14 15.97 -20.93
CA TRP A 392 -3.12 16.45 -20.00
C TRP A 392 -3.52 17.76 -19.32
N ILE A 393 -3.50 17.78 -17.99
CA ILE A 393 -4.02 18.89 -17.17
C ILE A 393 -2.95 19.32 -16.16
N CYS A 394 -2.41 20.52 -16.34
CA CYS A 394 -1.49 21.13 -15.40
C CYS A 394 -2.26 21.81 -14.25
N GLY A 395 -1.84 21.53 -13.01
CA GLY A 395 -2.35 22.16 -11.79
C GLY A 395 -3.01 21.19 -10.81
N PHE A 396 -3.46 21.72 -9.69
CA PHE A 396 -3.98 20.94 -8.57
C PHE A 396 -5.32 20.24 -8.89
N ALA A 397 -5.41 18.95 -8.57
CA ALA A 397 -6.55 18.09 -8.84
C ALA A 397 -7.85 18.56 -8.18
N GLU A 398 -7.84 19.13 -6.97
CA GLU A 398 -9.06 19.70 -6.35
C GLU A 398 -9.70 20.83 -7.18
N VAL A 399 -8.89 21.56 -7.97
CA VAL A 399 -9.36 22.63 -8.88
C VAL A 399 -10.00 22.03 -10.15
N HIS A 400 -9.56 20.85 -10.57
CA HIS A 400 -9.90 20.29 -11.89
C HIS A 400 -10.89 19.11 -11.86
N LEU A 401 -10.91 18.28 -10.81
CA LEU A 401 -11.72 17.06 -10.74
C LEU A 401 -13.21 17.30 -11.03
N HIS A 402 -13.81 18.34 -10.42
CA HIS A 402 -15.21 18.70 -10.66
C HIS A 402 -15.50 19.05 -12.13
N ARG A 403 -14.58 19.75 -12.81
CA ARG A 403 -14.69 20.10 -14.23
C ARG A 403 -14.53 18.86 -15.12
N ILE A 404 -13.56 18.01 -14.81
CA ILE A 404 -13.29 16.75 -15.53
C ILE A 404 -14.50 15.83 -15.47
N LEU A 405 -15.11 15.66 -14.29
CA LEU A 405 -16.17 14.69 -14.09
C LEU A 405 -17.53 15.17 -14.59
N LYS A 406 -17.80 16.49 -14.57
CA LYS A 406 -18.90 17.07 -15.35
C LYS A 406 -18.73 16.73 -16.86
N LYS A 407 -17.55 17.00 -17.41
CA LYS A 407 -17.21 16.70 -18.82
C LYS A 407 -17.31 15.21 -19.14
N ILE A 408 -16.93 14.30 -18.24
CA ILE A 408 -17.10 12.85 -18.43
C ILE A 408 -18.59 12.46 -18.51
N GLY A 409 -19.43 13.00 -17.62
CA GLY A 409 -20.88 12.77 -17.67
C GLY A 409 -21.50 13.27 -18.98
N GLU A 410 -21.07 14.44 -19.46
CA GLU A 410 -21.52 15.05 -20.72
C GLU A 410 -21.06 14.29 -21.97
N LEU A 411 -19.85 13.72 -21.99
CA LEU A 411 -19.24 13.13 -23.19
C LEU A 411 -19.30 11.60 -23.29
N HIS A 412 -19.44 10.87 -22.17
CA HIS A 412 -19.20 9.42 -22.16
C HIS A 412 -20.35 8.57 -21.61
N GLY A 413 -21.31 9.18 -20.90
CA GLY A 413 -22.56 8.54 -20.47
C GLY A 413 -22.42 7.46 -19.38
N ASN A 414 -23.56 7.02 -18.86
CA ASN A 414 -23.69 6.28 -17.60
C ASN A 414 -23.01 4.90 -17.56
N ASN A 415 -22.78 4.25 -18.71
CA ASN A 415 -22.09 2.95 -18.76
C ASN A 415 -20.56 3.05 -18.66
N THR A 416 -20.00 4.24 -18.41
CA THR A 416 -18.56 4.44 -18.30
C THR A 416 -18.08 4.21 -16.88
N ARG A 417 -17.19 3.22 -16.68
CA ARG A 417 -16.51 3.04 -15.39
C ARG A 417 -15.44 4.11 -15.20
N ILE A 418 -15.28 4.62 -13.99
CA ILE A 418 -14.21 5.56 -13.64
C ILE A 418 -13.35 4.96 -12.55
N VAL A 419 -12.04 4.88 -12.82
CA VAL A 419 -11.00 4.44 -11.89
C VAL A 419 -10.02 5.59 -11.68
N ALA A 420 -9.56 5.79 -10.45
CA ALA A 420 -8.46 6.73 -10.15
C ALA A 420 -7.21 5.98 -9.69
N ILE A 421 -6.04 6.38 -10.20
CA ILE A 421 -4.74 6.08 -9.60
C ILE A 421 -4.25 7.38 -8.96
N ILE A 422 -3.76 7.30 -7.72
CA ILE A 422 -3.29 8.46 -6.96
C ILE A 422 -1.92 8.12 -6.39
N ASN A 423 -0.91 8.93 -6.72
CA ASN A 423 0.45 8.79 -6.18
C ASN A 423 0.78 9.95 -5.24
N PRO A 424 0.37 9.89 -3.96
CA PRO A 424 0.55 11.02 -3.05
C PRO A 424 1.99 11.28 -2.61
N SER A 425 2.97 10.43 -2.97
CA SER A 425 4.40 10.81 -2.87
C SER A 425 4.74 12.05 -3.74
N ARG A 426 3.92 12.32 -4.77
CA ARG A 426 3.97 13.52 -5.62
C ARG A 426 2.85 14.52 -5.32
N TYR A 427 1.87 14.14 -4.51
CA TYR A 427 0.57 14.84 -4.46
C TYR A 427 -0.15 14.72 -3.10
N SER A 428 0.08 15.69 -2.21
CA SER A 428 -0.52 15.65 -0.86
C SER A 428 -2.05 15.53 -0.91
N LEU A 429 -2.58 14.46 -0.31
CA LEU A 429 -4.01 14.17 -0.24
C LEU A 429 -4.72 15.09 0.76
N THR A 430 -4.90 16.35 0.36
CA THR A 430 -5.65 17.36 1.12
C THR A 430 -7.11 16.93 1.34
N ASN A 431 -7.70 17.48 2.40
CA ASN A 431 -9.13 17.36 2.70
C ASN A 431 -10.02 17.80 1.51
N ASN A 432 -9.54 18.69 0.63
CA ASN A 432 -10.29 19.12 -0.56
C ASN A 432 -10.34 18.01 -1.62
N ILE A 433 -9.21 17.32 -1.85
CA ILE A 433 -9.13 16.19 -2.77
C ILE A 433 -9.97 15.02 -2.25
N ILE A 434 -9.90 14.72 -0.95
CA ILE A 434 -10.72 13.67 -0.32
C ILE A 434 -12.22 14.02 -0.44
N SER A 435 -12.62 15.26 -0.13
CA SER A 435 -14.02 15.71 -0.27
C SER A 435 -14.50 15.64 -1.73
N ALA A 436 -13.67 16.01 -2.70
CA ALA A 436 -13.96 15.85 -4.12
C ALA A 436 -14.15 14.36 -4.47
N LEU A 437 -13.12 13.51 -4.30
CA LEU A 437 -13.17 12.08 -4.66
C LEU A 437 -14.39 11.36 -4.06
N ARG A 438 -14.78 11.72 -2.83
CA ARG A 438 -15.97 11.19 -2.17
C ARG A 438 -17.29 11.72 -2.71
N GLY A 439 -17.36 13.00 -3.09
CA GLY A 439 -18.55 13.60 -3.70
C GLY A 439 -18.86 13.06 -5.11
N LEU A 440 -17.95 12.28 -5.69
CA LEU A 440 -17.99 11.84 -7.09
C LEU A 440 -18.37 10.36 -7.18
N SER A 441 -19.67 10.06 -7.00
CA SER A 441 -20.21 8.70 -6.92
C SER A 441 -19.92 7.81 -8.15
N SER A 442 -19.63 8.41 -9.30
CA SER A 442 -19.21 7.70 -10.52
C SER A 442 -17.83 7.05 -10.43
N ILE A 443 -16.99 7.43 -9.46
CA ILE A 443 -15.71 6.75 -9.19
C ILE A 443 -16.02 5.42 -8.50
N GLN A 444 -15.73 4.32 -9.18
CA GLN A 444 -16.00 2.97 -8.68
C GLN A 444 -14.84 2.44 -7.82
N GLN A 445 -13.61 2.72 -8.26
CA GLN A 445 -12.39 2.20 -7.64
C GLN A 445 -11.28 3.28 -7.61
N ILE A 446 -10.47 3.28 -6.54
CA ILE A 446 -9.27 4.10 -6.39
C ILE A 446 -8.10 3.21 -5.98
N LEU A 447 -6.91 3.46 -6.53
CA LEU A 447 -5.66 2.86 -6.11
C LEU A 447 -4.70 3.94 -5.60
N TYR A 448 -4.20 3.78 -4.38
CA TYR A 448 -3.22 4.66 -3.77
C TYR A 448 -1.85 4.00 -3.81
N VAL A 449 -0.87 4.60 -4.49
CA VAL A 449 0.52 4.12 -4.50
C VAL A 449 1.27 4.83 -3.37
N LEU A 450 1.58 4.08 -2.30
CA LEU A 450 2.05 4.64 -1.03
C LEU A 450 3.42 4.09 -0.61
N CYS A 451 4.24 4.95 -0.02
CA CYS A 451 5.63 4.65 0.35
C CYS A 451 5.89 4.61 1.87
N LYS A 452 4.98 5.14 2.70
CA LYS A 452 5.10 5.20 4.17
C LYS A 452 3.71 5.12 4.85
N THR A 453 3.63 4.51 6.03
CA THR A 453 2.41 4.40 6.85
C THR A 453 2.40 5.41 8.00
N ASP A 454 2.32 6.70 7.67
CA ASP A 454 2.39 7.79 8.65
C ASP A 454 1.01 8.25 9.18
N LYS A 455 1.04 9.30 10.02
CA LYS A 455 -0.16 9.92 10.64
C LYS A 455 -1.05 10.65 9.63
N GLN A 456 -0.50 11.15 8.53
CA GLN A 456 -1.27 11.78 7.45
C GLN A 456 -1.99 10.72 6.61
N ILE A 457 -1.32 9.62 6.27
CA ILE A 457 -1.93 8.46 5.58
C ILE A 457 -3.05 7.85 6.41
N MET A 458 -2.87 7.69 7.72
CA MET A 458 -3.95 7.28 8.63
C MET A 458 -5.12 8.29 8.64
N HIS A 459 -4.84 9.60 8.71
CA HIS A 459 -5.89 10.64 8.64
C HIS A 459 -6.65 10.58 7.30
N ASN A 460 -5.94 10.36 6.20
CA ASN A 460 -6.54 10.25 4.86
C ASN A 460 -7.47 9.05 4.78
N PHE A 461 -7.04 7.86 5.20
CA PHE A 461 -7.91 6.67 5.25
C PHE A 461 -9.10 6.86 6.21
N TYR A 462 -8.90 7.55 7.34
CA TYR A 462 -10.00 7.92 8.23
C TYR A 462 -11.04 8.82 7.54
N GLU A 463 -10.65 9.93 6.88
CA GLU A 463 -11.61 10.81 6.19
C GLU A 463 -12.19 10.20 4.90
N LEU A 464 -11.53 9.19 4.30
CA LEU A 464 -12.09 8.39 3.20
C LEU A 464 -13.20 7.44 3.69
N ALA A 465 -13.03 6.79 4.85
CA ALA A 465 -13.97 5.82 5.43
C ALA A 465 -15.02 6.44 6.39
N ALA A 466 -14.90 7.72 6.76
CA ALA A 466 -15.87 8.41 7.60
C ALA A 466 -17.28 8.46 6.97
N GLY A 467 -18.35 8.36 7.75
CA GLY A 467 -19.72 8.57 7.26
C GLY A 467 -20.12 10.05 7.27
N GLU A 468 -21.43 10.31 7.38
CA GLU A 468 -22.07 11.64 7.49
C GLU A 468 -21.50 12.55 8.60
N ARG A 469 -20.74 11.98 9.55
CA ARG A 469 -20.12 12.68 10.68
C ARG A 469 -18.68 13.15 10.42
N SER A 470 -18.19 13.06 9.18
CA SER A 470 -16.95 13.73 8.77
C SER A 470 -17.08 15.26 8.93
N LYS A 471 -15.94 15.96 9.01
CA LYS A 471 -15.88 17.43 9.07
C LYS A 471 -15.84 18.09 7.68
N LEU A 472 -15.77 17.29 6.62
CA LEU A 472 -15.75 17.77 5.23
C LEU A 472 -17.14 18.31 4.86
N LYS A 473 -17.20 19.47 4.19
CA LYS A 473 -18.47 20.18 3.92
C LYS A 473 -19.27 19.62 2.73
N GLN A 474 -18.69 18.70 1.97
CA GLN A 474 -19.36 17.92 0.93
C GLN A 474 -18.92 16.46 1.08
N ILE A 475 -19.89 15.56 1.19
CA ILE A 475 -19.68 14.14 1.52
C ILE A 475 -20.63 13.32 0.63
N GLY A 476 -20.06 12.59 -0.32
CA GLY A 476 -20.71 11.38 -0.86
C GLY A 476 -20.25 10.14 -0.08
N GLY A 477 -20.54 8.96 -0.61
CA GLY A 477 -20.33 7.69 0.10
C GLY A 477 -18.89 7.47 0.63
N PRO A 478 -18.72 6.54 1.59
CA PRO A 478 -17.39 6.14 2.05
C PRO A 478 -16.61 5.45 0.90
N LEU A 479 -15.30 5.62 0.93
CA LEU A 479 -14.33 4.89 0.12
C LEU A 479 -13.62 3.88 1.04
N ILE A 480 -13.86 2.60 0.78
CA ILE A 480 -13.50 1.49 1.67
C ILE A 480 -12.22 0.82 1.12
N PRO A 481 -11.09 0.82 1.85
CA PRO A 481 -9.91 0.05 1.46
C PRO A 481 -10.19 -1.44 1.65
N THR A 482 -9.73 -2.26 0.70
CA THR A 482 -10.09 -3.68 0.59
C THR A 482 -8.87 -4.60 0.56
N ASN A 483 -7.89 -4.28 -0.29
CA ASN A 483 -6.62 -5.00 -0.39
C ASN A 483 -5.45 -4.00 -0.37
N ILE A 484 -4.31 -4.44 0.17
CA ILE A 484 -3.00 -3.79 0.14
C ILE A 484 -2.05 -4.77 -0.56
N TYR A 485 -1.42 -4.32 -1.65
CA TYR A 485 -0.44 -5.10 -2.41
C TYR A 485 0.97 -4.51 -2.14
N PRO A 486 1.78 -5.09 -1.23
CA PRO A 486 3.11 -4.58 -0.96
C PRO A 486 4.12 -5.00 -2.03
N VAL A 487 5.08 -4.14 -2.34
CA VAL A 487 6.13 -4.34 -3.36
C VAL A 487 7.47 -3.90 -2.79
N ASP A 488 8.46 -4.77 -2.84
CA ASP A 488 9.82 -4.44 -2.44
C ASP A 488 10.53 -3.60 -3.52
N LEU A 489 10.32 -2.28 -3.49
CA LEU A 489 11.05 -1.35 -4.35
C LEU A 489 12.52 -1.23 -3.94
N LEU A 490 12.85 -1.31 -2.65
CA LEU A 490 14.18 -1.02 -2.11
C LEU A 490 14.71 -2.17 -1.22
N PRO A 491 15.21 -3.26 -1.82
CA PRO A 491 15.94 -4.32 -1.15
C PRO A 491 17.04 -3.80 -0.20
N HIS A 492 17.37 -4.58 0.84
CA HIS A 492 18.29 -4.23 1.93
C HIS A 492 17.91 -3.01 2.80
N THR A 493 16.90 -2.22 2.44
CA THR A 493 16.31 -1.17 3.30
C THR A 493 15.06 -1.69 4.02
N THR A 494 14.57 -0.98 5.05
CA THR A 494 13.23 -1.23 5.63
C THR A 494 12.09 -0.63 4.81
N HIS A 495 12.38 0.10 3.73
CA HIS A 495 11.37 0.77 2.90
C HIS A 495 10.58 -0.23 2.05
N THR A 496 9.27 0.01 1.89
CA THR A 496 8.40 -0.80 1.04
C THR A 496 7.34 0.08 0.42
N GLU A 497 7.10 -0.06 -0.89
CA GLU A 497 5.95 0.56 -1.54
C GLU A 497 4.73 -0.36 -1.40
N PHE A 498 3.53 0.19 -1.39
CA PHE A 498 2.30 -0.61 -1.34
C PHE A 498 1.15 0.08 -2.05
N ILE A 499 0.40 -0.70 -2.82
CA ILE A 499 -0.77 -0.24 -3.56
C ILE A 499 -2.01 -0.56 -2.73
N VAL A 500 -2.72 0.45 -2.24
CA VAL A 500 -3.97 0.27 -1.48
C VAL A 500 -5.17 0.45 -2.41
N LYS A 501 -5.97 -0.60 -2.55
CA LYS A 501 -7.15 -0.65 -3.42
C LYS A 501 -8.41 -0.36 -2.61
N SER A 502 -9.10 0.71 -2.98
CA SER A 502 -10.37 1.12 -2.36
C SER A 502 -11.52 1.12 -3.36
N TYR A 503 -12.72 0.77 -2.89
CA TYR A 503 -13.97 0.85 -3.65
C TYR A 503 -14.92 1.88 -3.06
N SER A 504 -15.77 2.49 -3.90
CA SER A 504 -16.88 3.30 -3.42
C SER A 504 -18.07 2.43 -3.03
N ASN A 505 -18.88 2.87 -2.06
CA ASN A 505 -20.04 2.11 -1.59
C ASN A 505 -21.01 1.67 -2.72
N GLN A 506 -21.21 2.51 -3.76
CA GLN A 506 -22.07 2.14 -4.89
C GLN A 506 -21.45 1.00 -5.73
N SER A 507 -20.12 0.99 -5.93
CA SER A 507 -19.43 -0.14 -6.55
C SER A 507 -19.45 -1.39 -5.67
N MET A 508 -19.42 -1.23 -4.34
CA MET A 508 -19.46 -2.37 -3.43
C MET A 508 -20.84 -3.04 -3.41
N ALA A 509 -21.92 -2.29 -3.62
CA ALA A 509 -23.26 -2.84 -3.78
C ALA A 509 -23.39 -3.74 -5.03
N SER A 510 -22.81 -3.35 -6.17
CA SER A 510 -22.80 -4.21 -7.39
C SER A 510 -21.80 -5.37 -7.31
N ILE A 511 -20.69 -5.21 -6.57
CA ILE A 511 -19.77 -6.32 -6.24
C ILE A 511 -20.47 -7.39 -5.40
N ASN A 512 -21.30 -6.98 -4.43
CA ASN A 512 -22.01 -7.91 -3.54
C ASN A 512 -23.08 -8.77 -4.24
N ASP A 513 -23.66 -8.29 -5.35
CA ASP A 513 -24.73 -9.00 -6.08
C ASP A 513 -24.19 -10.17 -6.95
N ASP A 514 -22.93 -10.09 -7.43
CA ASP A 514 -22.41 -11.04 -8.41
C ASP A 514 -20.93 -11.46 -8.24
N SER A 515 -20.32 -11.42 -7.03
CA SER A 515 -18.90 -11.82 -6.88
C SER A 515 -18.45 -12.57 -5.61
N TYR A 516 -19.25 -12.71 -4.55
CA TYR A 516 -18.78 -13.41 -3.34
C TYR A 516 -18.71 -14.94 -3.51
N GLU A 517 -17.50 -15.48 -3.77
CA GLU A 517 -17.19 -16.92 -3.73
C GLU A 517 -16.63 -17.35 -2.36
N SER A 518 -17.40 -18.08 -1.56
CA SER A 518 -16.90 -18.67 -0.30
C SER A 518 -16.58 -20.16 -0.44
N ILE A 519 -15.42 -20.59 0.07
CA ILE A 519 -14.97 -21.98 -0.04
C ILE A 519 -15.53 -22.79 1.14
N GLY A 520 -16.56 -23.59 0.88
CA GLY A 520 -17.21 -24.45 1.88
C GLY A 520 -16.44 -25.75 2.19
N LEU A 521 -15.58 -26.21 1.28
CA LEU A 521 -14.69 -27.35 1.51
C LEU A 521 -13.47 -27.30 0.59
N VAL A 522 -12.32 -27.78 1.06
CA VAL A 522 -11.18 -28.17 0.22
C VAL A 522 -10.78 -29.61 0.57
N LYS A 523 -10.61 -30.46 -0.44
CA LYS A 523 -9.95 -31.77 -0.31
C LYS A 523 -8.70 -31.78 -1.22
N PRO A 524 -7.49 -31.99 -0.66
CA PRO A 524 -6.23 -31.79 -1.38
C PRO A 524 -5.90 -32.90 -2.38
N GLU A 525 -6.53 -34.07 -2.23
CA GLU A 525 -6.32 -35.25 -3.07
C GLU A 525 -7.66 -35.94 -3.32
N VAL A 526 -8.13 -35.90 -4.57
CA VAL A 526 -9.33 -36.59 -5.05
C VAL A 526 -8.99 -37.28 -6.37
N TYR A 527 -9.35 -38.55 -6.48
CA TYR A 527 -9.08 -39.38 -7.65
C TYR A 527 -10.19 -39.23 -8.69
N VAL A 528 -9.85 -38.96 -9.95
CA VAL A 528 -10.81 -38.79 -11.05
C VAL A 528 -10.74 -39.99 -11.99
N TYR A 529 -11.91 -40.48 -12.40
CA TYR A 529 -12.09 -41.67 -13.23
C TYR A 529 -12.99 -41.40 -14.44
N VAL A 530 -12.60 -41.92 -15.60
CA VAL A 530 -13.48 -42.04 -16.77
C VAL A 530 -14.45 -43.20 -16.52
N ILE A 531 -15.75 -42.91 -16.51
CA ILE A 531 -16.80 -43.88 -16.20
C ILE A 531 -17.41 -44.50 -17.47
N PRO A 532 -17.92 -45.74 -17.42
CA PRO A 532 -18.67 -46.32 -18.52
C PRO A 532 -19.95 -45.53 -18.84
N PRO A 533 -20.39 -45.47 -20.11
CA PRO A 533 -21.68 -44.88 -20.47
C PRO A 533 -22.86 -45.52 -19.72
N ARG A 534 -23.79 -44.68 -19.25
CA ARG A 534 -25.00 -45.13 -18.54
C ARG A 534 -25.90 -45.93 -19.49
N GLN A 535 -25.97 -47.25 -19.26
CA GLN A 535 -26.69 -48.22 -20.11
C GLN A 535 -28.23 -48.08 -20.07
N SER A 536 -28.78 -47.49 -19.02
CA SER A 536 -30.21 -47.18 -18.86
C SER A 536 -30.37 -46.05 -17.83
N ALA A 537 -31.39 -45.21 -18.00
CA ALA A 537 -31.72 -44.14 -17.05
C ALA A 537 -31.99 -44.64 -15.62
N THR A 538 -32.41 -45.91 -15.45
CA THR A 538 -32.68 -46.52 -14.15
C THR A 538 -31.48 -47.20 -13.51
N ARG A 539 -30.36 -47.40 -14.23
CA ARG A 539 -29.15 -48.04 -13.68
C ARG A 539 -28.27 -47.00 -12.98
N LYS A 540 -28.05 -47.20 -11.67
CA LYS A 540 -27.08 -46.42 -10.89
C LYS A 540 -25.65 -46.75 -11.29
N HIS A 541 -24.73 -45.85 -10.96
CA HIS A 541 -23.31 -46.06 -11.16
C HIS A 541 -22.73 -46.97 -10.06
N ARG A 542 -21.76 -47.80 -10.45
CA ARG A 542 -21.03 -48.73 -9.58
C ARG A 542 -19.52 -48.53 -9.74
N ALA A 543 -18.78 -48.44 -8.65
CA ALA A 543 -17.33 -48.26 -8.66
C ALA A 543 -16.62 -49.55 -9.11
N ALA A 544 -17.24 -50.72 -8.94
CA ALA A 544 -16.75 -51.97 -9.50
C ALA A 544 -16.73 -52.00 -11.04
N ASP A 545 -17.51 -51.13 -11.71
CA ASP A 545 -17.51 -50.97 -13.16
C ASP A 545 -16.38 -49.99 -13.62
N TRP A 546 -15.51 -49.50 -12.72
CA TRP A 546 -14.45 -48.49 -12.99
C TRP A 546 -13.04 -49.05 -12.76
N LYS A 547 -12.02 -48.40 -13.36
CA LYS A 547 -10.60 -48.76 -13.16
C LYS A 547 -10.01 -48.15 -11.89
N LEU A 548 -10.43 -48.63 -10.72
CA LEU A 548 -10.09 -48.03 -9.42
C LEU A 548 -8.58 -48.00 -9.10
N GLU A 549 -7.82 -49.01 -9.56
CA GLU A 549 -6.36 -49.10 -9.37
C GLU A 549 -5.56 -48.13 -10.25
N SER A 550 -6.17 -47.53 -11.27
CA SER A 550 -5.52 -46.60 -12.20
C SER A 550 -6.37 -45.34 -12.42
N PRO A 551 -6.41 -44.39 -11.44
CA PRO A 551 -7.11 -43.14 -11.61
C PRO A 551 -6.55 -42.35 -12.80
N ASN A 552 -7.44 -41.66 -13.53
CA ASN A 552 -7.08 -40.94 -14.75
C ASN A 552 -6.44 -39.58 -14.46
N PHE A 553 -6.74 -38.98 -13.30
CA PHE A 553 -6.15 -37.74 -12.81
C PHE A 553 -6.29 -37.67 -11.28
N ILE A 554 -5.45 -36.86 -10.63
CA ILE A 554 -5.49 -36.61 -9.18
C ILE A 554 -5.58 -35.10 -8.99
N CYS A 555 -6.72 -34.62 -8.51
CA CYS A 555 -7.04 -33.20 -8.42
C CYS A 555 -7.17 -32.73 -6.97
N ARG A 556 -7.07 -31.42 -6.78
CA ARG A 556 -7.62 -30.71 -5.62
C ARG A 556 -9.09 -30.42 -5.93
N LEU A 557 -9.99 -30.73 -4.99
CA LEU A 557 -11.41 -30.43 -5.09
C LEU A 557 -11.75 -29.28 -4.13
N LYS A 558 -12.50 -28.29 -4.63
CA LYS A 558 -13.14 -27.25 -3.80
C LYS A 558 -14.65 -27.30 -3.96
N ILE A 559 -15.39 -27.12 -2.86
CA ILE A 559 -16.80 -26.71 -2.90
C ILE A 559 -16.83 -25.20 -2.67
N ILE A 560 -17.51 -24.47 -3.56
CA ILE A 560 -17.57 -23.02 -3.58
C ILE A 560 -19.03 -22.58 -3.63
N SER A 561 -19.43 -21.68 -2.73
CA SER A 561 -20.75 -21.04 -2.72
C SER A 561 -20.62 -19.66 -3.38
N LYS A 562 -21.44 -19.36 -4.39
CA LYS A 562 -21.54 -18.03 -5.01
C LYS A 562 -22.99 -17.55 -4.99
N GLY A 563 -23.37 -16.83 -3.93
CA GLY A 563 -24.78 -16.53 -3.64
C GLY A 563 -25.59 -17.84 -3.52
N GLU A 564 -26.68 -17.95 -4.29
CA GLU A 564 -27.50 -19.18 -4.35
C GLU A 564 -26.86 -20.35 -5.11
N LYS A 565 -25.72 -20.15 -5.77
CA LYS A 565 -25.10 -21.17 -6.64
C LYS A 565 -24.06 -21.96 -5.86
N CYS A 566 -24.06 -23.29 -6.01
CA CYS A 566 -22.99 -24.15 -5.51
C CYS A 566 -22.15 -24.68 -6.68
N LEU A 567 -20.82 -24.63 -6.57
CA LEU A 567 -19.87 -25.05 -7.59
C LEU A 567 -18.85 -26.01 -6.98
N ILE A 568 -18.68 -27.18 -7.59
CA ILE A 568 -17.56 -28.07 -7.31
C ILE A 568 -16.46 -27.76 -8.34
N ARG A 569 -15.37 -27.14 -7.91
CA ARG A 569 -14.22 -26.77 -8.76
C ARG A 569 -13.14 -27.85 -8.62
N LEU A 570 -12.76 -28.47 -9.74
CA LEU A 570 -11.62 -29.38 -9.83
C LEU A 570 -10.41 -28.59 -10.36
N GLU A 571 -9.30 -28.69 -9.64
CA GLU A 571 -8.05 -27.97 -9.89
C GLU A 571 -6.87 -28.94 -9.91
N ASP A 572 -5.84 -28.65 -10.70
CA ASP A 572 -4.58 -29.37 -10.58
C ASP A 572 -3.95 -29.17 -9.19
N ARG A 573 -3.48 -30.27 -8.59
CA ARG A 573 -2.98 -30.29 -7.21
C ARG A 573 -1.80 -29.35 -7.00
N ASN A 574 -0.93 -29.21 -8.00
CA ASN A 574 0.40 -28.61 -7.87
C ASN A 574 0.43 -27.16 -8.37
N THR A 575 -0.26 -26.88 -9.47
CA THR A 575 -0.31 -25.56 -10.12
C THR A 575 -1.54 -24.73 -9.72
N GLY A 576 -2.60 -25.37 -9.21
CA GLY A 576 -3.90 -24.74 -8.99
C GLY A 576 -4.67 -24.42 -10.28
N GLY A 577 -4.18 -24.84 -11.45
CA GLY A 577 -4.82 -24.60 -12.74
C GLY A 577 -6.21 -25.23 -12.81
N HIS A 578 -7.17 -24.54 -13.45
CA HIS A 578 -8.54 -25.03 -13.56
C HIS A 578 -8.62 -26.26 -14.48
N PHE A 579 -9.30 -27.32 -14.03
CA PHE A 579 -9.54 -28.52 -14.82
C PHE A 579 -10.99 -28.62 -15.31
N ALA A 580 -11.96 -28.51 -14.38
CA ALA A 580 -13.39 -28.49 -14.71
C ALA A 580 -14.25 -28.00 -13.53
N THR A 581 -15.43 -27.45 -13.81
CA THR A 581 -16.42 -27.03 -12.78
C THR A 581 -17.68 -27.87 -12.90
N CYS A 582 -18.25 -28.35 -11.79
CA CYS A 582 -19.56 -28.98 -11.72
C CYS A 582 -20.56 -28.05 -10.99
N PRO A 583 -21.48 -27.39 -11.71
CA PRO A 583 -22.56 -26.61 -11.08
C PRO A 583 -23.60 -27.52 -10.44
N VAL A 584 -23.87 -27.25 -9.17
CA VAL A 584 -24.88 -27.91 -8.35
C VAL A 584 -25.96 -26.87 -8.07
N GLU A 585 -27.15 -27.07 -8.64
CA GLU A 585 -28.31 -26.17 -8.52
C GLU A 585 -29.20 -26.54 -7.32
N SER A 586 -29.10 -27.79 -6.87
CA SER A 586 -29.78 -28.34 -5.70
C SER A 586 -29.05 -29.59 -5.22
N TYR A 587 -29.25 -29.98 -3.96
CA TYR A 587 -28.75 -31.25 -3.42
C TYR A 587 -29.83 -31.95 -2.57
N PRO A 588 -30.03 -33.28 -2.71
CA PRO A 588 -29.44 -34.15 -3.73
C PRO A 588 -29.94 -33.85 -5.16
N SER A 589 -29.10 -34.07 -6.17
CA SER A 589 -29.46 -33.90 -7.59
C SER A 589 -28.54 -34.70 -8.51
N ILE A 590 -28.87 -34.78 -9.81
CA ILE A 590 -28.05 -35.44 -10.84
C ILE A 590 -26.69 -34.75 -11.10
N ALA A 591 -26.43 -33.59 -10.48
CA ALA A 591 -25.11 -32.97 -10.54
C ALA A 591 -24.07 -33.73 -9.69
N VAL A 592 -24.51 -34.42 -8.63
CA VAL A 592 -23.68 -35.20 -7.71
C VAL A 592 -24.42 -36.49 -7.31
N GLU A 593 -24.21 -37.57 -8.06
CA GLU A 593 -24.82 -38.88 -7.79
C GLU A 593 -23.92 -39.74 -6.88
N ASN A 594 -24.52 -40.39 -5.88
CA ASN A 594 -23.84 -41.40 -5.06
C ASN A 594 -23.65 -42.71 -5.86
N VAL A 595 -22.49 -43.35 -5.72
CA VAL A 595 -22.23 -44.68 -6.27
C VAL A 595 -22.87 -45.77 -5.39
N GLU A 596 -23.50 -46.76 -6.02
CA GLU A 596 -24.36 -47.74 -5.35
C GLU A 596 -23.60 -48.74 -4.45
N ASP A 597 -22.40 -49.15 -4.84
CA ASP A 597 -21.60 -50.15 -4.12
C ASP A 597 -20.45 -49.58 -3.29
N SER A 598 -20.31 -48.25 -3.18
CA SER A 598 -19.28 -47.66 -2.33
C SER A 598 -19.51 -46.18 -1.96
N THR A 599 -19.53 -45.90 -0.65
CA THR A 599 -19.67 -44.56 -0.06
C THR A 599 -18.43 -43.66 -0.20
N ARG A 600 -17.38 -44.09 -0.90
CA ARG A 600 -16.20 -43.27 -1.22
C ARG A 600 -16.24 -42.62 -2.60
N TYR A 601 -17.18 -43.00 -3.47
CA TYR A 601 -17.18 -42.60 -4.88
C TYR A 601 -18.51 -41.94 -5.28
N PHE A 602 -18.41 -40.99 -6.22
CA PHE A 602 -19.53 -40.20 -6.72
C PHE A 602 -19.38 -40.00 -8.23
N VAL A 603 -20.49 -39.71 -8.91
CA VAL A 603 -20.46 -39.20 -10.28
C VAL A 603 -20.85 -37.73 -10.27
N VAL A 604 -20.03 -36.88 -10.88
CA VAL A 604 -20.23 -35.42 -10.95
C VAL A 604 -20.43 -34.96 -12.39
N ARG A 605 -21.38 -34.05 -12.60
CA ARG A 605 -21.70 -33.43 -13.90
C ARG A 605 -20.87 -32.16 -14.10
N VAL A 606 -19.67 -32.31 -14.66
CA VAL A 606 -18.79 -31.17 -14.97
C VAL A 606 -19.16 -30.49 -16.29
N GLN A 607 -18.78 -29.23 -16.42
CA GLN A 607 -18.75 -28.45 -17.65
C GLN A 607 -17.37 -27.81 -17.84
N ASN A 608 -17.02 -27.51 -19.09
CA ASN A 608 -15.90 -26.62 -19.43
C ASN A 608 -16.37 -25.18 -19.69
N ASP A 609 -15.44 -24.26 -19.92
CA ASP A 609 -15.72 -22.83 -20.14
C ASP A 609 -16.56 -22.57 -21.41
N ASN A 610 -16.61 -23.54 -22.34
CA ASN A 610 -17.46 -23.53 -23.53
C ASN A 610 -18.85 -24.16 -23.29
N GLY A 611 -19.25 -24.40 -22.04
CA GLY A 611 -20.54 -24.95 -21.65
C GLY A 611 -20.75 -26.44 -21.98
N GLN A 612 -19.73 -27.16 -22.44
CA GLN A 612 -19.85 -28.57 -22.82
C GLN A 612 -19.85 -29.45 -21.57
N GLN A 613 -20.89 -30.27 -21.40
CA GLN A 613 -21.08 -31.11 -20.20
C GLN A 613 -20.50 -32.51 -20.37
N ALA A 614 -19.97 -33.07 -19.28
CA ALA A 614 -19.51 -34.45 -19.16
C ALA A 614 -19.75 -35.00 -17.75
N PHE A 615 -19.87 -36.32 -17.63
CA PHE A 615 -19.94 -36.99 -16.32
C PHE A 615 -18.59 -37.65 -16.01
N LEU A 616 -18.05 -37.37 -14.82
CA LEU A 616 -16.81 -37.94 -14.31
C LEU A 616 -17.07 -38.69 -13.01
N GLY A 617 -16.36 -39.79 -12.80
CA GLY A 617 -16.29 -40.44 -11.49
C GLY A 617 -15.26 -39.72 -10.64
N ILE A 618 -15.58 -39.44 -9.38
CA ILE A 618 -14.62 -39.00 -8.37
C ILE A 618 -14.59 -40.00 -7.21
N GLY A 619 -13.43 -40.12 -6.56
CA GLY A 619 -13.21 -41.00 -5.42
C GLY A 619 -12.30 -40.38 -4.39
N PHE A 620 -12.64 -40.58 -3.12
CA PHE A 620 -11.83 -40.17 -1.97
C PHE A 620 -11.04 -41.36 -1.42
N ASN A 621 -9.84 -41.12 -0.88
CA ASN A 621 -9.07 -42.16 -0.20
C ASN A 621 -9.83 -42.67 1.04
N ASP A 622 -10.28 -41.75 1.88
CA ASP A 622 -10.89 -42.06 3.16
C ASP A 622 -12.41 -41.80 3.17
N ARG A 623 -13.13 -42.60 3.97
CA ARG A 623 -14.59 -42.47 4.16
C ARG A 623 -14.99 -41.20 4.94
N SER A 624 -14.05 -40.58 5.66
CA SER A 624 -14.23 -39.26 6.26
C SER A 624 -14.33 -38.17 5.19
N ASP A 625 -13.47 -38.22 4.18
CA ASP A 625 -13.44 -37.17 3.15
C ASP A 625 -14.70 -37.19 2.26
N SER A 626 -15.22 -38.39 1.96
CA SER A 626 -16.50 -38.53 1.25
C SER A 626 -17.72 -38.18 2.12
N PHE A 627 -17.61 -38.31 3.44
CA PHE A 627 -18.63 -37.82 4.38
C PHE A 627 -18.63 -36.29 4.42
N ASP A 628 -17.46 -35.66 4.63
CA ASP A 628 -17.31 -34.20 4.66
C ASP A 628 -17.78 -33.54 3.36
N PHE A 629 -17.48 -34.16 2.20
CA PHE A 629 -17.98 -33.73 0.89
C PHE A 629 -19.51 -33.69 0.82
N ASN A 630 -20.18 -34.74 1.30
CA ASN A 630 -21.64 -34.78 1.38
C ASN A 630 -22.22 -33.78 2.39
N VAL A 631 -21.55 -33.56 3.52
CA VAL A 631 -21.99 -32.61 4.56
C VAL A 631 -21.88 -31.17 4.05
N ALA A 632 -20.75 -30.79 3.45
CA ALA A 632 -20.55 -29.44 2.92
C ALA A 632 -21.55 -29.07 1.82
N LEU A 633 -21.95 -30.01 0.96
CA LEU A 633 -23.06 -29.81 0.02
C LEU A 633 -24.40 -29.65 0.74
N GLN A 634 -24.70 -30.51 1.73
CA GLN A 634 -25.96 -30.44 2.48
C GLN A 634 -26.11 -29.13 3.26
N ASP A 635 -25.08 -28.67 3.96
CA ASP A 635 -25.16 -27.45 4.76
C ASP A 635 -25.32 -26.19 3.90
N HIS A 636 -24.74 -26.11 2.70
CA HIS A 636 -25.02 -25.02 1.75
C HIS A 636 -26.51 -24.96 1.37
N PHE A 637 -27.10 -26.07 0.90
CA PHE A 637 -28.52 -26.07 0.48
C PHE A 637 -29.51 -26.02 1.64
N LYS A 638 -29.09 -26.41 2.85
CA LYS A 638 -29.85 -26.21 4.10
C LYS A 638 -29.83 -24.75 4.53
N TYR A 639 -28.68 -24.08 4.44
CA TYR A 639 -28.55 -22.63 4.67
C TYR A 639 -29.45 -21.83 3.71
N LEU A 640 -29.42 -22.13 2.40
CA LEU A 640 -30.31 -21.46 1.43
C LEU A 640 -31.81 -21.64 1.76
N LYS A 641 -32.22 -22.83 2.22
CA LYS A 641 -33.62 -23.06 2.66
C LYS A 641 -33.96 -22.25 3.91
N GLN A 642 -33.05 -22.15 4.87
CA GLN A 642 -33.25 -21.34 6.08
C GLN A 642 -33.27 -19.84 5.75
N ALA A 643 -32.40 -19.36 4.86
CA ALA A 643 -32.38 -17.97 4.42
C ALA A 643 -33.71 -17.56 3.75
N LYS A 644 -34.19 -18.34 2.77
CA LYS A 644 -35.46 -18.07 2.09
C LYS A 644 -36.67 -18.19 3.03
N GLN A 645 -36.61 -19.05 4.06
CA GLN A 645 -37.65 -19.08 5.09
C GLN A 645 -37.64 -17.82 5.96
N ILE A 646 -36.47 -17.35 6.41
CA ILE A 646 -36.32 -16.13 7.21
C ILE A 646 -36.77 -14.89 6.42
N GLU A 647 -36.43 -14.83 5.13
CA GLU A 647 -36.86 -13.78 4.20
C GLU A 647 -38.39 -13.77 4.06
N HIS A 648 -39.01 -14.93 3.82
CA HIS A 648 -40.46 -15.04 3.70
C HIS A 648 -41.20 -14.74 5.02
N GLU A 649 -40.66 -15.15 6.18
CA GLU A 649 -41.18 -14.76 7.50
C GLU A 649 -41.07 -13.25 7.73
N ALA A 650 -40.01 -12.59 7.24
CA ALA A 650 -39.86 -11.13 7.30
C ALA A 650 -40.85 -10.40 6.37
N GLU A 651 -41.04 -10.87 5.14
CA GLU A 651 -42.05 -10.35 4.20
C GLU A 651 -43.47 -10.47 4.76
N GLN A 652 -43.83 -11.63 5.33
CA GLN A 652 -45.15 -11.81 5.96
C GLN A 652 -45.34 -10.87 7.16
N THR A 653 -44.30 -10.71 8.00
CA THR A 653 -44.31 -9.79 9.15
C THR A 653 -44.45 -8.33 8.71
N ALA A 654 -43.82 -7.93 7.60
CA ALA A 654 -43.93 -6.58 7.05
C ALA A 654 -45.32 -6.29 6.46
N ASN A 655 -45.99 -7.29 5.87
CA ASN A 655 -47.28 -7.12 5.21
C ASN A 655 -48.50 -7.31 6.14
N ASN A 656 -48.36 -7.88 7.34
CA ASN A 656 -49.49 -8.04 8.26
C ASN A 656 -49.08 -7.98 9.76
N PRO A 657 -49.21 -6.82 10.43
CA PRO A 657 -48.75 -6.63 11.83
C PRO A 657 -49.45 -7.49 12.90
N SER A 658 -50.48 -8.26 12.54
CA SER A 658 -51.36 -9.00 13.46
C SER A 658 -50.97 -10.47 13.69
N HIS A 659 -49.95 -10.99 13.00
CA HIS A 659 -49.50 -12.39 13.11
C HIS A 659 -48.32 -12.58 14.08
N GLN A 660 -48.55 -12.32 15.37
CA GLN A 660 -47.57 -12.58 16.45
C GLN A 660 -47.72 -13.98 17.12
N GLN A 661 -48.47 -14.91 16.52
CA GLN A 661 -48.78 -16.22 17.11
C GLN A 661 -48.46 -17.41 16.18
N GLN A 662 -47.25 -17.43 15.63
CA GLN A 662 -46.62 -18.66 15.12
C GLN A 662 -45.24 -18.86 15.77
N PRO A 663 -44.80 -20.11 16.00
CA PRO A 663 -43.55 -20.38 16.69
C PRO A 663 -42.36 -20.03 15.80
N LYS A 664 -41.50 -19.12 16.28
CA LYS A 664 -40.22 -18.81 15.62
C LYS A 664 -39.31 -20.04 15.53
N LEU A 665 -38.50 -20.08 14.48
CA LEU A 665 -37.43 -21.07 14.32
C LEU A 665 -36.41 -20.95 15.47
N ASP A 666 -36.44 -21.90 16.40
CA ASP A 666 -35.47 -21.97 17.49
C ASP A 666 -34.12 -22.53 16.98
N LEU A 667 -33.09 -21.68 17.05
CA LEU A 667 -31.72 -21.97 16.65
C LEU A 667 -30.78 -22.14 17.88
N SER A 668 -31.33 -22.20 19.09
CA SER A 668 -30.55 -22.43 20.31
C SER A 668 -30.09 -23.88 20.44
N PHE A 669 -29.02 -24.11 21.20
CA PHE A 669 -28.60 -25.46 21.57
C PHE A 669 -29.67 -26.10 22.46
N LYS A 670 -30.05 -27.35 22.16
CA LYS A 670 -31.02 -28.07 22.98
C LYS A 670 -30.45 -28.27 24.39
N GLU A 671 -31.27 -27.98 25.40
CA GLU A 671 -30.88 -28.04 26.81
C GLU A 671 -30.23 -29.40 27.14
N GLY A 672 -28.96 -29.36 27.57
CA GLY A 672 -28.12 -30.55 27.80
C GLY A 672 -27.10 -30.90 26.71
N GLN A 673 -27.14 -30.29 25.52
CA GLN A 673 -26.06 -30.45 24.53
C GLN A 673 -24.75 -29.85 25.06
N THR A 674 -23.69 -30.65 25.11
CA THR A 674 -22.36 -30.24 25.63
C THR A 674 -21.25 -30.61 24.65
N ILE A 675 -20.39 -29.64 24.32
CA ILE A 675 -19.26 -29.81 23.40
C ILE A 675 -18.05 -30.33 24.20
N LYS A 676 -17.67 -31.59 24.00
CA LYS A 676 -16.46 -32.17 24.62
C LYS A 676 -15.20 -31.84 23.80
N ILE A 677 -14.45 -30.85 24.25
CA ILE A 677 -13.12 -30.51 23.71
C ILE A 677 -12.04 -31.30 24.45
N ASN A 678 -11.43 -32.29 23.80
CA ASN A 678 -10.35 -33.10 24.38
C ASN A 678 -8.98 -32.44 24.16
N LEU A 679 -8.54 -31.62 25.11
CA LEU A 679 -7.21 -31.02 25.11
C LEU A 679 -6.18 -31.96 25.77
N LYS A 680 -5.38 -32.67 24.97
CA LYS A 680 -4.21 -33.43 25.46
C LYS A 680 -2.98 -32.51 25.60
N SER A 681 -2.81 -31.92 26.78
CA SER A 681 -1.55 -31.29 27.20
C SER A 681 -0.74 -32.28 28.04
N SER A 682 0.38 -32.77 27.51
CA SER A 682 1.33 -33.61 28.25
C SER A 682 2.75 -33.04 28.12
N LEU A 683 3.23 -32.39 29.18
CA LEU A 683 4.63 -32.06 29.41
C LEU A 683 5.11 -32.84 30.64
N PRO A 684 6.29 -33.52 30.60
CA PRO A 684 6.82 -34.29 31.71
C PRO A 684 7.78 -33.49 32.61
N GLY A 685 7.80 -33.80 33.91
CA GLY A 685 8.72 -33.23 34.92
C GLY A 685 8.23 -31.88 35.47
N ASP A 686 7.94 -31.73 36.76
CA ASP A 686 8.91 -31.94 37.85
C ASP A 686 8.31 -32.56 39.14
N GLU A 687 9.13 -32.83 40.16
CA GLU A 687 8.78 -33.71 41.28
C GLU A 687 8.16 -33.09 42.56
N GLN A 688 7.24 -33.88 43.16
CA GLN A 688 6.91 -34.02 44.60
C GLN A 688 6.72 -32.78 45.52
N THR A 689 5.52 -32.64 46.12
CA THR A 689 5.35 -32.78 47.60
C THR A 689 3.89 -32.97 48.12
N LYS A 690 3.63 -34.19 48.63
CA LYS A 690 2.64 -34.70 49.62
C LYS A 690 1.54 -33.80 50.27
N LYS A 691 0.28 -34.30 50.18
CA LYS A 691 -0.77 -34.48 51.26
C LYS A 691 -1.42 -33.21 51.90
N THR A 692 -2.61 -33.18 52.53
CA THR A 692 -3.71 -34.14 52.91
C THR A 692 -5.03 -33.35 53.15
N VAL A 693 -6.21 -33.67 52.57
CA VAL A 693 -7.33 -34.54 53.06
C VAL A 693 -8.38 -33.91 54.03
N LYS A 694 -9.63 -33.76 53.52
CA LYS A 694 -10.97 -33.82 54.19
C LYS A 694 -11.33 -32.75 55.28
N ASN A 695 -12.59 -32.50 55.69
CA ASN A 695 -13.92 -33.12 55.43
C ASN A 695 -15.09 -32.11 55.66
N ALA A 696 -16.32 -32.43 55.18
CA ALA A 696 -17.69 -32.24 55.75
C ALA A 696 -18.04 -31.10 56.77
N ASN A 697 -19.26 -30.57 56.99
CA ASN A 697 -20.64 -30.61 56.44
C ASN A 697 -21.45 -29.49 57.21
N GLU A 698 -22.77 -29.20 57.14
CA GLU A 698 -23.95 -29.80 56.49
C GLU A 698 -25.05 -28.73 56.13
N SER A 699 -26.28 -29.18 55.87
CA SER A 699 -27.48 -28.55 55.25
C SER A 699 -28.66 -28.19 56.18
N ILE A 700 -29.61 -27.32 55.73
CA ILE A 700 -31.12 -27.45 55.74
C ILE A 700 -31.84 -26.07 55.51
N VAL A 701 -33.14 -26.07 55.14
CA VAL A 701 -34.04 -24.96 54.66
C VAL A 701 -35.48 -25.17 55.23
N PRO A 702 -36.59 -24.42 54.92
CA PRO A 702 -36.86 -23.04 54.40
C PRO A 702 -37.97 -22.23 55.19
N GLY A 703 -38.40 -21.01 54.78
CA GLY A 703 -39.63 -20.37 55.40
C GLY A 703 -40.05 -18.88 55.18
N ILE A 704 -40.33 -18.43 53.94
CA ILE A 704 -41.28 -17.36 53.45
C ILE A 704 -41.90 -16.25 54.39
N LEU A 705 -41.56 -14.95 54.14
CA LEU A 705 -42.35 -13.65 54.11
C LEU A 705 -43.23 -13.18 55.33
N PRO A 706 -43.73 -11.90 55.47
CA PRO A 706 -43.91 -10.78 54.50
C PRO A 706 -43.39 -9.37 55.01
N PRO A 707 -43.99 -8.15 54.81
CA PRO A 707 -43.25 -7.02 54.18
C PRO A 707 -43.33 -5.64 54.96
N PRO A 708 -43.44 -4.40 54.38
CA PRO A 708 -42.58 -3.26 54.79
C PRO A 708 -43.30 -2.02 55.39
N PRO A 709 -42.53 -1.02 55.88
CA PRO A 709 -42.72 0.36 55.39
C PRO A 709 -41.39 1.18 55.30
N GLY A 710 -41.46 2.44 54.88
CA GLY A 710 -40.36 3.42 54.97
C GLY A 710 -40.85 4.87 54.85
N SER A 711 -40.00 5.89 55.09
CA SER A 711 -40.20 7.29 54.62
C SER A 711 -39.14 8.32 55.10
N LEU A 712 -38.93 9.35 54.25
CA LEU A 712 -38.57 10.75 54.54
C LEU A 712 -37.13 11.17 54.97
N ILE A 713 -36.92 12.50 54.96
CA ILE A 713 -35.65 13.24 54.73
C ILE A 713 -35.52 14.42 55.71
N PRO A 714 -34.30 14.93 56.00
CA PRO A 714 -34.06 16.38 55.94
C PRO A 714 -32.72 16.81 55.28
N LYS A 715 -32.53 18.13 55.07
CA LYS A 715 -31.37 18.83 54.45
C LYS A 715 -30.78 19.89 55.42
N LEU A 716 -29.74 20.62 54.97
CA LEU A 716 -28.99 21.75 55.60
C LEU A 716 -27.84 21.34 56.57
N THR A 717 -26.70 22.03 56.75
CA THR A 717 -25.95 23.13 56.04
C THR A 717 -24.45 23.18 56.47
N PRO A 718 -23.54 23.89 55.75
CA PRO A 718 -22.11 24.14 56.11
C PRO A 718 -21.95 25.42 56.99
N PRO A 719 -20.77 26.10 57.21
CA PRO A 719 -19.35 25.92 56.81
C PRO A 719 -18.46 25.55 58.04
N PRO A 720 -17.25 26.08 58.39
CA PRO A 720 -16.31 27.12 57.82
C PRO A 720 -15.57 26.71 56.51
N GLY A 721 -14.53 27.37 55.96
CA GLY A 721 -13.68 28.53 56.38
C GLY A 721 -12.33 28.11 57.00
N SER A 722 -11.18 28.79 56.86
CA SER A 722 -10.69 29.98 56.11
C SER A 722 -9.24 29.68 55.61
N ILE A 723 -8.27 30.52 55.19
CA ILE A 723 -7.87 31.96 55.24
C ILE A 723 -7.32 32.39 53.84
N VAL A 724 -7.03 33.68 53.60
CA VAL A 724 -6.49 34.26 52.34
C VAL A 724 -5.46 35.39 52.64
N PRO A 725 -4.64 35.88 51.68
CA PRO A 725 -4.98 37.17 51.02
C PRO A 725 -4.63 37.25 49.50
N LYS A 726 -4.87 38.41 48.86
CA LYS A 726 -5.01 38.61 47.39
C LYS A 726 -4.76 40.10 46.98
N LEU A 727 -4.82 40.43 45.67
CA LEU A 727 -4.84 41.77 45.00
C LEU A 727 -3.44 42.37 44.65
N THR A 728 -3.19 43.23 43.64
CA THR A 728 -4.02 43.97 42.63
C THR A 728 -3.19 44.43 41.38
N PRO A 729 -3.79 44.73 40.20
CA PRO A 729 -3.19 45.42 39.01
C PRO A 729 -3.47 46.96 39.01
N PRO A 730 -3.26 47.81 37.95
CA PRO A 730 -2.77 47.62 36.56
C PRO A 730 -1.40 48.33 36.29
N PRO A 731 -1.15 49.38 35.43
CA PRO A 731 -1.99 50.41 34.75
C PRO A 731 -1.90 50.39 33.19
N ILE A 732 -2.18 51.52 32.50
CA ILE A 732 -2.15 51.79 31.02
C ILE A 732 -1.51 53.19 30.77
N SER A 733 -1.00 53.49 29.56
CA SER A 733 -0.56 54.85 29.13
C SER A 733 -0.95 55.17 27.67
N THR A 734 -0.98 56.46 27.28
CA THR A 734 -1.62 56.95 26.03
C THR A 734 -0.95 58.17 25.37
N ASN A 735 -0.76 58.11 24.03
CA ASN A 735 -0.72 59.25 23.07
C ASN A 735 0.43 60.30 23.19
N PRO A 736 0.88 60.97 22.10
CA PRO A 736 0.07 61.93 21.31
C PRO A 736 0.27 61.93 19.77
N LYS A 737 -0.48 62.83 19.10
CA LYS A 737 -0.51 63.06 17.65
C LYS A 737 0.64 63.96 17.15
N ILE A 738 1.07 63.78 15.89
CA ILE A 738 1.65 64.83 15.03
C ILE A 738 0.99 64.72 13.63
N ALA A 739 0.93 65.84 12.89
CA ALA A 739 0.25 66.01 11.60
C ALA A 739 1.26 66.08 10.40
N PRO A 740 0.82 66.06 9.13
CA PRO A 740 1.71 65.85 7.98
C PRO A 740 2.24 67.15 7.36
N PRO A 741 3.21 67.05 6.44
CA PRO A 741 3.33 67.95 5.29
C PRO A 741 3.02 67.25 3.96
N ALA A 742 2.52 68.04 3.02
CA ALA A 742 2.50 67.77 1.57
C ALA A 742 3.12 69.01 0.87
N PRO A 743 2.97 69.23 -0.45
CA PRO A 743 3.80 68.56 -1.45
C PRO A 743 4.54 69.53 -2.39
N SER A 744 5.51 69.01 -3.15
CA SER A 744 6.01 69.56 -4.42
C SER A 744 6.39 68.35 -5.29
N SER A 745 5.94 68.20 -6.54
CA SER A 745 6.11 69.06 -7.73
C SER A 745 7.59 69.15 -8.17
N SER A 746 7.94 68.95 -9.45
CA SER A 746 7.13 68.95 -10.68
C SER A 746 7.73 68.10 -11.81
N SER A 747 6.95 67.88 -12.89
CA SER A 747 7.36 67.84 -14.33
C SER A 747 8.49 66.90 -14.81
N SER A 748 8.37 66.16 -15.92
CA SER A 748 7.35 66.18 -17.00
C SER A 748 7.50 64.99 -17.98
N SER A 749 6.38 64.62 -18.63
CA SER A 749 6.21 64.10 -20.03
C SER A 749 7.39 63.43 -20.76
N THR A 750 7.27 62.29 -21.44
CA THR A 750 6.10 61.50 -21.94
C THR A 750 6.58 60.05 -22.29
N THR A 751 5.84 59.07 -22.85
CA THR A 751 4.58 59.04 -23.63
C THR A 751 3.80 57.70 -23.44
N THR A 752 2.69 57.56 -24.19
CA THR A 752 1.92 56.36 -24.57
C THR A 752 2.74 55.14 -25.03
N ALA A 753 2.24 53.89 -25.00
CA ALA A 753 0.92 53.34 -24.63
C ALA A 753 1.10 51.89 -24.09
N THR A 754 0.44 51.43 -23.02
CA THR A 754 -1.01 51.12 -22.82
C THR A 754 -1.47 49.76 -23.36
N THR A 755 -1.46 48.75 -22.49
CA THR A 755 -2.54 47.74 -22.37
C THR A 755 -2.69 47.37 -20.90
N ALA A 756 -3.91 47.08 -20.43
CA ALA A 756 -4.26 47.14 -19.01
C ALA A 756 -4.21 45.80 -18.27
N ALA A 757 -3.78 45.83 -17.00
CA ALA A 757 -3.91 44.74 -16.05
C ALA A 757 -5.17 44.91 -15.17
N ALA A 758 -5.71 43.81 -14.65
CA ALA A 758 -6.85 43.81 -13.74
C ALA A 758 -6.52 43.08 -12.42
N THR A 759 -6.34 43.87 -11.36
CA THR A 759 -6.53 43.52 -9.93
C THR A 759 -5.99 42.16 -9.43
N ASN A 760 -4.79 42.18 -8.84
CA ASN A 760 -4.38 41.17 -7.86
C ASN A 760 -5.24 41.28 -6.59
N ASN A 761 -5.64 40.13 -6.03
CA ASN A 761 -6.09 40.00 -4.64
C ASN A 761 -5.20 38.95 -3.96
N ASN A 762 -4.26 39.39 -3.13
CA ASN A 762 -3.34 38.49 -2.44
C ASN A 762 -4.01 37.77 -1.27
N SER A 763 -4.02 36.44 -1.32
CA SER A 763 -4.22 35.56 -0.16
C SER A 763 -3.07 34.54 -0.10
N SER A 764 -1.98 34.92 0.56
CA SER A 764 -0.75 34.12 0.66
C SER A 764 -0.92 32.90 1.57
N VAL A 765 -1.28 31.76 0.99
CA VAL A 765 -1.26 30.45 1.67
C VAL A 765 0.07 29.77 1.38
N HIS A 766 1.07 30.00 2.26
CA HIS A 766 2.27 29.18 2.28
C HIS A 766 1.91 27.74 2.68
N SER A 767 2.48 26.75 2.01
CA SER A 767 2.46 25.36 2.41
C SER A 767 3.81 24.71 2.11
N ASP A 768 4.33 23.91 3.06
CA ASP A 768 5.66 23.32 2.98
C ASP A 768 5.71 22.18 1.96
N LEU A 769 6.31 22.44 0.80
CA LEU A 769 6.74 21.40 -0.14
C LEU A 769 7.98 20.67 0.40
N SER A 770 7.75 19.70 1.29
CA SER A 770 8.78 18.78 1.75
C SER A 770 9.03 17.69 0.70
N TRP A 771 10.02 17.89 -0.16
CA TRP A 771 10.54 16.83 -1.02
C TRP A 771 11.19 15.75 -0.14
N MET A 772 10.72 14.50 -0.24
CA MET A 772 11.38 13.37 0.45
C MET A 772 12.67 13.01 -0.27
N GLN A 773 13.79 13.12 0.45
CA GLN A 773 15.10 12.63 0.03
C GLN A 773 15.21 11.11 0.34
N PHE A 774 15.81 10.33 -0.57
CA PHE A 774 15.81 8.84 -0.59
C PHE A 774 17.22 8.23 -0.70
#